data_AF-A0A024THB8-F1
#
_entry.id   AF-A0A024THB8-F1
#
_cell.length_a   1.000
_cell.length_b   1.000
_cell.length_c   1.000
_cell.angle_alpha   90.00
_cell.angle_beta   90.00
_cell.angle_gamma   90.00
#
_symmetry.space_group_name_H-M   'P 1'
#
loop_
_entity.id
_entity.type
_entity.pdbx_description
1 polymer ?
#
loop_
_entity_poly.entity_id
_entity_poly.type
_entity_poly.pdbx_seq_one_letter_code
_entity_poly.pdbx_strand_id
1 'polypeptide(L)'
;MTATSTSAEIFAAAAAGDVNRMDRLLQTAKASDVNAITVHNRHRVTPIELAISNKTWDTVYMLWAHDLVDDVYREKCFHALLSSQKYEQAANVLNNVPADKWKCALDLDGQTVLPLLSPYLSFKSFVEFLVQDLPFCIETTASPPSLDINPDYSYSWVEFLDPDLSVSDEVSKDAVVQALLDHDHFSLCSRTEIVRALIKSKDRQLRDAIDTADMELRHFVTSQQYFLKRYELLDGPPVHMSSTAVVLLAYDHGMCDQVFDSCADDDGTLDLNGFNDANAALGREHSDFRSVAHQLGWQKEFELCAKDTDDVMTKSEFLHYCDQAFGKKIKVVLKFMRNADECKRERATRLHLDSKYVLGLSPMALPDDYPDHIAQLRLSRLSNVDMADYRHMVVMPAGDRSLEDIFMKERLSEHQVQAIIREVATALHHLHRNNWVHGDVKKLNVLRVMGLLKLIDLDAATHVNDPIGAKFSSGIAPPEMFYRLPDAAAHASFEQHFNDNAGLWAKVKPKGHFVVRSYRQDADASKLPYELVAATPAIDMWALGCMLFQMVSGEELVPTDVNQDVTADSIHIAATWSDAKLCRRIESQVANQHAQDLLKHLLVVDPASRVSAAAVLDHSFLTGEPGHASTAVVHAFQDIQASHRDVEARLNLLLESAQTTDHLIQTARTQLTTLKQSVVRGVFDASEATVPTSFAVFPERMPWTNADNQTRSSEVEASIYQHVQTFLACCKSVSERTLHGDTLARVVGSITQTRPMYLYLVDEVHNTVVWDAPPTNGSLYPIEVHPQDLSFLTSMLPLVFGGLRLLLQHDMLRPLMNDLNLGQTRLLRMDDQCRNWLDALDGDRMNDGGFDVMAAATAGSPVMRLRGAALRRFKLWLLEKDPDKNFAGLERVLDHDKVVWTSQWEAQRRRNQQVPVAYVYPDENDSSGVATGLSLVHMMVQHIEHV
;
A
#
# COMPACT_ATOMS: atom_id res chain seq x y z
N MET A 1 -70.16 6.67 37.99
CA MET A 1 -70.14 8.04 38.51
C MET A 1 -71.14 8.85 37.72
N THR A 2 -72.03 9.59 38.38
CA THR A 2 -72.99 10.49 37.73
C THR A 2 -72.26 11.62 37.02
N ALA A 3 -72.60 11.85 35.75
CA ALA A 3 -72.02 12.88 34.88
C ALA A 3 -72.01 14.28 35.54
N THR A 4 -70.87 14.97 35.53
CA THR A 4 -70.77 16.42 35.76
C THR A 4 -71.49 17.17 34.62
N SER A 5 -71.92 18.43 34.83
CA SER A 5 -72.53 19.26 33.78
C SER A 5 -71.69 19.26 32.50
N THR A 6 -70.37 19.37 32.65
CA THR A 6 -69.41 19.38 31.54
C THR A 6 -69.37 18.05 30.80
N SER A 7 -69.33 16.89 31.49
CA SER A 7 -69.35 15.59 30.82
C SER A 7 -70.64 15.35 30.02
N ALA A 8 -71.80 15.79 30.53
CA ALA A 8 -73.07 15.70 29.80
C ALA A 8 -73.08 16.57 28.53
N GLU A 9 -72.46 17.75 28.60
CA GLU A 9 -72.29 18.63 27.44
C GLU A 9 -71.32 18.08 26.40
N ILE A 10 -70.22 17.44 26.83
CA ILE A 10 -69.29 16.72 25.94
C ILE A 10 -70.01 15.60 25.21
N PHE A 11 -70.82 14.80 25.92
CA PHE A 11 -71.65 13.76 25.28
C PHE A 11 -72.64 14.34 24.26
N ALA A 12 -73.28 15.47 24.57
CA ALA A 12 -74.20 16.13 23.64
C ALA A 12 -73.48 16.66 22.39
N ALA A 13 -72.30 17.27 22.56
CA ALA A 13 -71.47 17.75 21.45
C ALA A 13 -70.96 16.59 20.58
N ALA A 14 -70.49 15.50 21.21
CA ALA A 14 -70.07 14.28 20.53
C ALA A 14 -71.22 13.63 19.74
N ALA A 15 -72.43 13.59 20.32
CA ALA A 15 -73.58 13.00 19.64
C ALA A 15 -74.06 13.83 18.44
N ALA A 16 -73.95 15.16 18.53
CA ALA A 16 -74.40 16.09 17.50
C ALA A 16 -73.34 16.37 16.42
N GLY A 17 -72.07 16.03 16.67
CA GLY A 17 -70.95 16.38 15.79
C GLY A 17 -70.60 17.87 15.81
N ASP A 18 -70.90 18.59 16.91
CA ASP A 18 -70.64 20.02 17.03
C ASP A 18 -69.18 20.28 17.43
N VAL A 19 -68.30 20.32 16.43
CA VAL A 19 -66.84 20.51 16.55
C VAL A 19 -66.49 21.79 17.31
N ASN A 20 -67.16 22.92 17.00
CA ASN A 20 -66.89 24.21 17.63
C ASN A 20 -67.28 24.23 19.11
N ARG A 21 -68.36 23.51 19.47
CA ARG A 21 -68.74 23.33 20.86
C ARG A 21 -67.78 22.37 21.57
N MET A 22 -67.38 21.29 20.92
CA MET A 22 -66.42 20.33 21.47
C MET A 22 -65.09 21.00 21.81
N ASP A 23 -64.51 21.79 20.89
CA ASP A 23 -63.24 22.49 21.11
C ASP A 23 -63.29 23.40 22.36
N ARG A 24 -64.35 24.22 22.51
CA ARG A 24 -64.55 25.07 23.69
C ARG A 24 -64.69 24.28 24.99
N LEU A 25 -65.34 23.12 24.93
CA LEU A 25 -65.51 22.25 26.11
C LEU A 25 -64.18 21.61 26.50
N LEU A 26 -63.40 21.13 25.53
CA LEU A 26 -62.10 20.48 25.76
C LEU A 26 -61.08 21.42 26.42
N GLN A 27 -61.12 22.73 26.13
CA GLN A 27 -60.25 23.73 26.77
C GLN A 27 -60.43 23.85 28.29
N THR A 28 -61.58 23.42 28.83
CA THR A 28 -61.90 23.55 30.27
C THR A 28 -62.21 22.22 30.95
N ALA A 29 -62.23 21.13 30.18
CA ALA A 29 -62.56 19.79 30.66
C ALA A 29 -61.42 19.17 31.47
N LYS A 30 -61.76 18.27 32.40
CA LYS A 30 -60.79 17.38 33.06
C LYS A 30 -60.82 16.01 32.39
N ALA A 31 -59.77 15.21 32.57
CA ALA A 31 -59.73 13.83 32.07
C ALA A 31 -60.97 13.01 32.51
N SER A 32 -61.45 13.22 33.75
CA SER A 32 -62.68 12.58 34.25
C SER A 32 -63.96 12.96 33.50
N ASP A 33 -63.97 14.12 32.82
CA ASP A 33 -65.10 14.59 32.03
C ASP A 33 -65.05 14.03 30.59
N VAL A 34 -63.86 14.01 29.98
CA VAL A 34 -63.64 13.53 28.61
C VAL A 34 -63.73 12.01 28.50
N ASN A 35 -63.28 11.29 29.53
CA ASN A 35 -63.33 9.82 29.62
C ASN A 35 -64.55 9.30 30.40
N ALA A 36 -65.55 10.15 30.65
CA ALA A 36 -66.76 9.75 31.35
C ALA A 36 -67.49 8.62 30.61
N ILE A 37 -68.19 7.75 31.34
CA ILE A 37 -68.96 6.64 30.77
C ILE A 37 -70.46 6.90 31.00
N THR A 38 -71.24 6.88 29.93
CA THR A 38 -72.71 6.96 29.98
C THR A 38 -73.35 5.69 29.41
N VAL A 39 -74.66 5.51 29.62
CA VAL A 39 -75.43 4.41 29.02
C VAL A 39 -76.15 4.94 27.79
N HIS A 40 -75.80 4.43 26.61
CA HIS A 40 -76.46 4.72 25.35
C HIS A 40 -76.90 3.41 24.68
N ASN A 41 -78.18 3.28 24.31
CA ASN A 41 -78.74 2.07 23.70
C ASN A 41 -78.39 0.75 24.44
N ARG A 42 -78.47 0.76 25.78
CA ARG A 42 -78.10 -0.37 26.67
C ARG A 42 -76.62 -0.75 26.70
N HIS A 43 -75.75 0.01 26.04
CA HIS A 43 -74.30 -0.16 26.09
C HIS A 43 -73.64 0.98 26.88
N ARG A 44 -72.54 0.68 27.57
CA ARG A 44 -71.73 1.68 28.25
C ARG A 44 -70.73 2.25 27.25
N VAL A 45 -70.82 3.56 26.99
CA VAL A 45 -70.00 4.24 25.98
C VAL A 45 -69.31 5.49 26.55
N THR A 46 -68.11 5.77 26.05
CA THR A 46 -67.41 7.05 26.22
C THR A 46 -67.79 8.06 25.12
N PRO A 47 -67.42 9.35 25.23
CA PRO A 47 -67.70 10.34 24.18
C PRO A 47 -67.11 9.97 22.81
N ILE A 48 -65.90 9.41 22.76
CA ILE A 48 -65.27 8.97 21.50
C ILE A 48 -66.00 7.76 20.88
N GLU A 49 -66.40 6.78 21.70
CA GLU A 49 -67.21 5.64 21.24
C GLU A 49 -68.58 6.10 20.73
N LEU A 50 -69.19 7.08 21.40
CA LEU A 50 -70.46 7.66 20.98
C LEU A 50 -70.31 8.38 19.62
N ALA A 51 -69.27 9.21 19.47
CA ALA A 51 -68.99 9.91 18.22
C ALA A 51 -68.79 8.93 17.04
N ILE A 52 -68.06 7.83 17.25
CA ILE A 52 -67.88 6.77 16.25
C ILE A 52 -69.22 6.11 15.89
N SER A 53 -70.04 5.76 16.89
CA SER A 53 -71.34 5.12 16.64
C SER A 53 -72.32 6.02 15.88
N ASN A 54 -72.24 7.34 16.07
CA ASN A 54 -73.02 8.35 15.36
C ASN A 54 -72.37 8.82 14.05
N LYS A 55 -71.18 8.31 13.69
CA LYS A 55 -70.42 8.69 12.48
C LYS A 55 -70.05 10.18 12.40
N THR A 56 -69.84 10.83 13.54
CA THR A 56 -69.43 12.24 13.62
C THR A 56 -67.90 12.37 13.58
N TRP A 57 -67.31 12.09 12.42
CA TRP A 57 -65.87 11.87 12.25
C TRP A 57 -64.98 13.06 12.63
N ASP A 58 -65.36 14.29 12.32
CA ASP A 58 -64.56 15.47 12.73
C ASP A 58 -64.42 15.56 14.25
N THR A 59 -65.47 15.18 14.98
CA THR A 59 -65.43 15.11 16.44
C THR A 59 -64.63 13.91 16.93
N VAL A 60 -64.62 12.79 16.19
CA VAL A 60 -63.74 11.64 16.46
C VAL A 60 -62.29 12.07 16.36
N TYR A 61 -61.87 12.71 15.27
CA TYR A 61 -60.47 13.13 15.08
C TYR A 61 -60.02 14.13 16.15
N MET A 62 -60.87 15.11 16.49
CA MET A 62 -60.62 16.07 17.56
C MET A 62 -60.45 15.40 18.93
N LEU A 63 -61.36 14.48 19.29
CA LEU A 63 -61.26 13.74 20.55
C LEU A 63 -60.03 12.82 20.56
N TRP A 64 -59.77 12.11 19.46
CA TRP A 64 -58.65 11.18 19.35
C TRP A 64 -57.31 11.88 19.55
N ALA A 65 -57.13 13.05 18.93
CA ALA A 65 -55.90 13.85 19.05
C ALA A 65 -55.69 14.51 20.43
N HIS A 66 -56.72 14.55 21.29
CA HIS A 66 -56.70 15.32 22.53
C HIS A 66 -56.03 14.56 23.70
N ASP A 67 -55.08 15.19 24.39
CA ASP A 67 -54.26 14.55 25.44
C ASP A 67 -55.03 14.01 26.64
N LEU A 68 -56.23 14.53 26.91
CA LEU A 68 -57.08 14.06 28.01
C LEU A 68 -57.81 12.74 27.72
N VAL A 69 -57.82 12.23 26.48
CA VAL A 69 -58.43 10.92 26.19
C VAL A 69 -57.46 9.81 26.59
N ASP A 70 -57.96 8.82 27.35
CA ASP A 70 -57.12 7.69 27.77
C ASP A 70 -56.82 6.75 26.59
N ASP A 71 -55.56 6.30 26.48
CA ASP A 71 -55.08 5.41 25.40
C ASP A 71 -55.89 4.11 25.29
N VAL A 72 -56.35 3.57 26.43
CA VAL A 72 -57.20 2.37 26.48
C VAL A 72 -58.47 2.52 25.63
N TYR A 73 -59.04 3.73 25.56
CA TYR A 73 -60.23 3.97 24.73
C TYR A 73 -59.89 4.14 23.26
N ARG A 74 -58.73 4.72 22.92
CA ARG A 74 -58.24 4.79 21.53
C ARG A 74 -57.99 3.39 20.99
N GLU A 75 -57.26 2.58 21.73
CA GLU A 75 -56.97 1.17 21.41
C GLU A 75 -58.26 0.37 21.25
N LYS A 76 -59.18 0.46 22.22
CA LYS A 76 -60.48 -0.22 22.14
C LYS A 76 -61.31 0.21 20.93
N CYS A 77 -61.34 1.51 20.62
CA CYS A 77 -62.06 2.03 19.46
C CYS A 77 -61.44 1.55 18.15
N PHE A 78 -60.12 1.58 18.04
CA PHE A 78 -59.39 1.16 16.86
C PHE A 78 -59.58 -0.34 16.60
N HIS A 79 -59.39 -1.16 17.64
CA HIS A 79 -59.66 -2.59 17.59
C HIS A 79 -61.13 -2.90 17.21
N ALA A 80 -62.09 -2.11 17.71
CA ALA A 80 -63.50 -2.26 17.35
C ALA A 80 -63.77 -1.94 15.86
N LEU A 81 -63.08 -0.95 15.28
CA LEU A 81 -63.17 -0.65 13.86
C LEU A 81 -62.58 -1.79 13.01
N LEU A 82 -61.39 -2.28 13.38
CA LEU A 82 -60.72 -3.38 12.68
C LEU A 82 -61.53 -4.70 12.72
N SER A 83 -61.98 -5.12 13.90
CA SER A 83 -62.80 -6.33 14.09
C SER A 83 -64.17 -6.25 13.42
N SER A 84 -64.68 -5.04 13.20
CA SER A 84 -65.92 -4.80 12.45
C SER A 84 -65.70 -4.61 10.94
N GLN A 85 -64.49 -4.87 10.42
CA GLN A 85 -64.12 -4.68 9.01
C GLN A 85 -64.31 -3.25 8.48
N LYS A 86 -64.21 -2.25 9.38
CA LYS A 86 -64.34 -0.82 9.05
C LYS A 86 -62.98 -0.19 8.75
N TYR A 87 -62.30 -0.74 7.74
CA TYR A 87 -60.89 -0.42 7.45
C TYR A 87 -60.67 1.01 6.95
N GLU A 88 -61.52 1.49 6.04
CA GLU A 88 -61.47 2.88 5.56
C GLU A 88 -61.61 3.88 6.72
N GLN A 89 -62.51 3.60 7.66
CA GLN A 89 -62.71 4.46 8.83
C GLN A 89 -61.52 4.43 9.79
N ALA A 90 -60.92 3.25 10.00
CA ALA A 90 -59.70 3.11 10.78
C ALA A 90 -58.53 3.87 10.12
N ALA A 91 -58.33 3.72 8.81
CA ALA A 91 -57.33 4.47 8.05
C ALA A 91 -57.57 5.98 8.10
N ASN A 92 -58.83 6.44 8.03
CA ASN A 92 -59.15 7.85 8.15
C ASN A 92 -58.84 8.44 9.53
N VAL A 93 -58.88 7.65 10.60
CA VAL A 93 -58.35 8.09 11.90
C VAL A 93 -56.85 8.36 11.78
N LEU A 94 -56.07 7.45 11.18
CA LEU A 94 -54.63 7.63 10.99
C LEU A 94 -54.27 8.77 10.02
N ASN A 95 -55.12 9.04 9.03
CA ASN A 95 -54.96 10.13 8.06
C ASN A 95 -55.16 11.53 8.67
N ASN A 96 -56.07 11.65 9.62
CA ASN A 96 -56.49 12.95 10.16
C ASN A 96 -55.95 13.24 11.56
N VAL A 97 -55.37 12.24 12.24
CA VAL A 97 -54.77 12.39 13.57
C VAL A 97 -53.24 12.35 13.44
N PRO A 98 -52.50 13.26 14.11
CA PRO A 98 -51.04 13.21 14.15
C PRO A 98 -50.51 11.86 14.66
N ALA A 99 -49.43 11.36 14.06
CA ALA A 99 -48.90 10.03 14.33
C ALA A 99 -48.52 9.79 15.80
N ASP A 100 -47.98 10.82 16.47
CA ASP A 100 -47.64 10.78 17.90
C ASP A 100 -48.87 10.60 18.82
N LYS A 101 -50.08 10.87 18.29
CA LYS A 101 -51.37 10.80 18.98
C LYS A 101 -52.22 9.58 18.60
N TRP A 102 -51.75 8.69 17.72
CA TRP A 102 -52.53 7.50 17.35
C TRP A 102 -52.85 6.61 18.56
N LYS A 103 -51.81 6.30 19.36
CA LYS A 103 -51.91 5.56 20.65
C LYS A 103 -52.85 4.35 20.59
N CYS A 104 -52.70 3.56 19.55
CA CYS A 104 -53.44 2.33 19.31
C CYS A 104 -52.50 1.27 18.72
N ALA A 105 -52.78 0.00 19.00
CA ALA A 105 -52.05 -1.12 18.40
C ALA A 105 -52.26 -1.13 16.88
N LEU A 106 -51.15 -1.24 16.13
CA LEU A 106 -51.14 -1.33 14.66
C LEU A 106 -51.11 -2.80 14.19
N ASP A 107 -51.48 -3.72 15.08
CA ASP A 107 -51.65 -5.14 14.82
C ASP A 107 -53.05 -5.62 15.26
N LEU A 108 -53.48 -6.72 14.66
CA LEU A 108 -54.69 -7.46 15.01
C LEU A 108 -54.30 -8.94 15.12
N ASP A 109 -54.48 -9.52 16.31
CA ASP A 109 -54.08 -10.89 16.64
C ASP A 109 -52.59 -11.19 16.33
N GLY A 110 -51.70 -10.22 16.57
CA GLY A 110 -50.27 -10.35 16.32
C GLY A 110 -49.88 -10.28 14.83
N GLN A 111 -50.79 -9.81 13.96
CA GLN A 111 -50.49 -9.51 12.57
C GLN A 111 -50.68 -8.03 12.29
N THR A 112 -49.71 -7.40 11.60
CA THR A 112 -49.87 -6.00 11.18
C THR A 112 -51.17 -5.79 10.40
N VAL A 113 -51.83 -4.67 10.65
CA VAL A 113 -53.06 -4.28 9.94
C VAL A 113 -52.78 -3.56 8.62
N LEU A 114 -51.51 -3.39 8.24
CA LEU A 114 -51.13 -2.66 7.03
C LEU A 114 -51.83 -3.18 5.75
N PRO A 115 -51.94 -4.50 5.49
CA PRO A 115 -52.66 -5.00 4.30
C PRO A 115 -54.14 -4.63 4.26
N LEU A 116 -54.75 -4.39 5.42
CA LEU A 116 -56.16 -4.03 5.54
C LEU A 116 -56.38 -2.52 5.34
N LEU A 117 -55.42 -1.69 5.78
CA LEU A 117 -55.54 -0.23 5.77
C LEU A 117 -54.89 0.44 4.56
N SER A 118 -53.86 -0.18 3.97
CA SER A 118 -53.04 0.38 2.88
C SER A 118 -53.81 0.96 1.68
N PRO A 119 -54.96 0.42 1.23
CA PRO A 119 -55.73 1.04 0.14
C PRO A 119 -56.32 2.40 0.49
N TYR A 120 -56.43 2.74 1.78
CA TYR A 120 -57.10 3.93 2.30
C TYR A 120 -56.16 4.91 3.01
N LEU A 121 -54.88 4.54 3.18
CA LEU A 121 -53.89 5.40 3.81
C LEU A 121 -53.42 6.49 2.84
N SER A 122 -53.33 7.72 3.34
CA SER A 122 -52.65 8.82 2.66
C SER A 122 -51.13 8.57 2.63
N PHE A 123 -50.44 9.17 1.66
CA PHE A 123 -48.97 9.08 1.56
C PHE A 123 -48.26 9.37 2.89
N LYS A 124 -48.65 10.46 3.58
CA LYS A 124 -48.06 10.86 4.85
C LYS A 124 -48.28 9.81 5.95
N SER A 125 -49.52 9.37 6.14
CA SER A 125 -49.83 8.39 7.20
C SER A 125 -49.26 7.01 6.90
N PHE A 126 -49.03 6.68 5.63
CA PHE A 126 -48.33 5.46 5.25
C PHE A 126 -46.87 5.48 5.74
N VAL A 127 -46.14 6.57 5.50
CA VAL A 127 -44.75 6.73 5.98
C VAL A 127 -44.71 6.66 7.50
N GLU A 128 -45.60 7.38 8.19
CA GLU A 128 -45.69 7.37 9.65
C GLU A 128 -46.02 5.98 10.22
N PHE A 129 -46.85 5.20 9.51
CA PHE A 129 -47.15 3.82 9.88
C PHE A 129 -45.90 2.96 9.92
N LEU A 130 -45.06 3.05 8.88
CA LEU A 130 -43.80 2.30 8.81
C LEU A 130 -42.79 2.78 9.86
N VAL A 131 -42.74 4.08 10.16
CA VAL A 131 -41.87 4.63 11.21
C VAL A 131 -42.25 4.10 12.60
N GLN A 132 -43.54 3.89 12.88
CA GLN A 132 -44.01 3.37 14.17
C GLN A 132 -43.74 1.86 14.35
N ASP A 133 -43.53 1.11 13.26
CA ASP A 133 -43.29 -0.34 13.29
C ASP A 133 -42.01 -0.73 12.52
N LEU A 134 -40.90 -0.11 12.89
CA LEU A 134 -39.59 -0.43 12.31
C LEU A 134 -39.03 -1.76 12.83
N PRO A 135 -38.24 -2.51 12.03
CA PRO A 135 -37.61 -3.76 12.46
C PRO A 135 -36.48 -3.57 13.48
N PHE A 136 -36.10 -2.33 13.79
CA PHE A 136 -35.02 -1.98 14.71
C PHE A 136 -35.36 -0.74 15.53
N CYS A 137 -34.72 -0.62 16.68
CA CYS A 137 -34.72 0.54 17.56
C CYS A 137 -33.39 1.30 17.42
N ILE A 138 -33.44 2.62 17.46
CA ILE A 138 -32.25 3.48 17.44
C ILE A 138 -31.80 3.74 18.88
N GLU A 139 -30.65 3.20 19.27
CA GLU A 139 -30.08 3.47 20.58
C GLU A 139 -29.20 4.73 20.53
N THR A 140 -29.74 5.82 21.06
CA THR A 140 -29.09 7.14 21.08
C THR A 140 -28.08 7.32 22.21
N THR A 141 -27.94 6.34 23.11
CA THR A 141 -26.99 6.39 24.25
C THR A 141 -25.57 5.96 23.85
N ALA A 142 -25.44 5.19 22.75
CA ALA A 142 -24.17 4.81 22.16
C ALA A 142 -23.59 5.94 21.28
N SER A 143 -22.26 6.06 21.24
CA SER A 143 -21.55 7.02 20.37
C SER A 143 -20.51 6.28 19.51
N PRO A 144 -20.75 6.06 18.22
CA PRO A 144 -21.93 6.49 17.45
C PRO A 144 -23.22 5.69 17.80
N PRO A 145 -24.42 6.20 17.44
CA PRO A 145 -25.69 5.52 17.68
C PRO A 145 -25.72 4.12 17.05
N SER A 146 -26.33 3.16 17.74
CA SER A 146 -26.47 1.78 17.26
C SER A 146 -27.91 1.42 16.92
N LEU A 147 -28.08 0.40 16.07
CA LEU A 147 -29.37 -0.17 15.70
C LEU A 147 -29.51 -1.54 16.36
N ASP A 148 -30.53 -1.69 17.21
CA ASP A 148 -30.86 -2.96 17.87
C ASP A 148 -32.16 -3.54 17.31
N ILE A 149 -32.33 -4.86 17.38
CA ILE A 149 -33.54 -5.53 16.90
C ILE A 149 -34.75 -5.06 17.70
N ASN A 150 -35.84 -4.69 17.01
CA ASN A 150 -37.11 -4.37 17.66
C ASN A 150 -37.86 -5.68 17.98
N PRO A 151 -38.04 -6.06 19.27
CA PRO A 151 -38.74 -7.29 19.63
C PRO A 151 -40.25 -7.22 19.37
N ASP A 152 -40.82 -6.01 19.27
CA ASP A 152 -42.24 -5.74 19.09
C ASP A 152 -42.61 -5.50 17.62
N TYR A 153 -41.67 -5.76 16.69
CA TYR A 153 -41.87 -5.57 15.25
C TYR A 153 -42.98 -6.47 14.70
N SER A 154 -43.98 -5.85 14.08
CA SER A 154 -45.19 -6.49 13.53
C SER A 154 -45.11 -6.82 12.04
N TYR A 155 -43.91 -6.71 11.45
CA TYR A 155 -43.61 -7.05 10.05
C TYR A 155 -44.16 -6.07 9.01
N SER A 156 -44.54 -4.84 9.38
CA SER A 156 -45.10 -3.86 8.42
C SER A 156 -44.17 -3.54 7.24
N TRP A 157 -42.86 -3.43 7.47
CA TRP A 157 -41.89 -3.20 6.39
C TRP A 157 -41.84 -4.38 5.40
N VAL A 158 -41.96 -5.62 5.88
CA VAL A 158 -41.99 -6.81 5.00
C VAL A 158 -43.28 -6.86 4.19
N GLU A 159 -44.44 -6.58 4.80
CA GLU A 159 -45.72 -6.50 4.08
C GLU A 159 -45.73 -5.36 3.06
N PHE A 160 -45.08 -4.23 3.37
CA PHE A 160 -44.91 -3.12 2.44
C PHE A 160 -44.13 -3.52 1.17
N LEU A 161 -43.08 -4.31 1.35
CA LEU A 161 -42.27 -4.82 0.24
C LEU A 161 -43.04 -5.81 -0.64
N ASP A 162 -44.07 -6.48 -0.13
CA ASP A 162 -44.85 -7.47 -0.89
C ASP A 162 -45.47 -6.84 -2.16
N PRO A 163 -45.16 -7.35 -3.37
CA PRO A 163 -45.71 -6.81 -4.61
C PRO A 163 -47.24 -6.89 -4.70
N ASP A 164 -47.88 -7.82 -3.98
CA ASP A 164 -49.33 -7.99 -3.97
C ASP A 164 -50.05 -7.00 -3.03
N LEU A 165 -49.31 -6.19 -2.26
CA LEU A 165 -49.89 -5.17 -1.38
C LEU A 165 -50.55 -4.04 -2.20
N SER A 166 -51.87 -3.93 -2.07
CA SER A 166 -52.67 -2.86 -2.67
C SER A 166 -52.47 -1.53 -1.94
N VAL A 167 -52.09 -0.48 -2.66
CA VAL A 167 -51.93 0.88 -2.15
C VAL A 167 -52.86 1.83 -2.92
N SER A 168 -53.19 2.98 -2.30
CA SER A 168 -53.95 4.04 -2.99
C SER A 168 -53.21 4.53 -4.24
N ASP A 169 -53.94 4.91 -5.29
CA ASP A 169 -53.39 5.46 -6.54
C ASP A 169 -52.49 6.69 -6.34
N GLU A 170 -52.65 7.39 -5.21
CA GLU A 170 -51.83 8.55 -4.84
C GLU A 170 -50.47 8.17 -4.20
N VAL A 171 -50.21 6.89 -3.95
CA VAL A 171 -49.05 6.39 -3.22
C VAL A 171 -48.12 5.58 -4.13
N SER A 172 -46.91 6.10 -4.37
CA SER A 172 -45.81 5.33 -4.98
C SER A 172 -44.97 4.69 -3.87
N LYS A 173 -44.68 3.39 -3.98
CA LYS A 173 -43.82 2.68 -3.02
C LYS A 173 -42.42 3.29 -2.96
N ASP A 174 -41.84 3.65 -4.10
CA ASP A 174 -40.51 4.25 -4.18
C ASP A 174 -40.47 5.61 -3.46
N ALA A 175 -41.53 6.41 -3.63
CA ALA A 175 -41.68 7.68 -2.93
C ALA A 175 -41.86 7.49 -1.41
N VAL A 176 -42.57 6.44 -0.99
CA VAL A 176 -42.70 6.08 0.44
C VAL A 176 -41.34 5.68 1.02
N VAL A 177 -40.56 4.85 0.33
CA VAL A 177 -39.20 4.47 0.76
C VAL A 177 -38.31 5.71 0.86
N GLN A 178 -38.35 6.60 -0.13
CA GLN A 178 -37.56 7.82 -0.11
C GLN A 178 -37.95 8.72 1.08
N ALA A 179 -39.25 8.96 1.29
CA ALA A 179 -39.75 9.76 2.42
C ALA A 179 -39.46 9.12 3.78
N LEU A 180 -39.53 7.78 3.88
CA LEU A 180 -39.14 7.04 5.07
C LEU A 180 -37.66 7.29 5.39
N LEU A 181 -36.77 7.12 4.42
CA LEU A 181 -35.33 7.32 4.62
C LEU A 181 -34.92 8.78 4.86
N ASP A 182 -35.73 9.74 4.42
CA ASP A 182 -35.53 11.18 4.64
C ASP A 182 -36.19 11.67 5.94
N HIS A 183 -36.85 10.79 6.68
CA HIS A 183 -37.59 11.14 7.90
C HIS A 183 -36.64 11.55 9.05
N ASP A 184 -37.03 12.58 9.82
CA ASP A 184 -36.24 13.14 10.93
C ASP A 184 -35.86 12.11 11.99
N HIS A 185 -36.62 11.01 12.11
CA HIS A 185 -36.32 9.87 12.99
C HIS A 185 -34.93 9.26 12.71
N PHE A 186 -34.44 9.34 11.48
CA PHE A 186 -33.12 8.78 11.09
C PHE A 186 -31.98 9.80 11.10
N SER A 187 -32.22 11.05 11.52
CA SER A 187 -31.25 12.15 11.48
C SER A 187 -29.92 11.89 12.20
N LEU A 188 -29.89 10.96 13.17
CA LEU A 188 -28.70 10.61 13.95
C LEU A 188 -27.88 9.45 13.36
N CYS A 189 -28.44 8.67 12.44
CA CYS A 189 -27.82 7.48 11.85
C CYS A 189 -27.39 7.73 10.41
N SER A 190 -26.43 6.96 9.90
CA SER A 190 -26.12 7.03 8.47
C SER A 190 -27.23 6.36 7.64
N ARG A 191 -27.59 6.96 6.50
CA ARG A 191 -28.58 6.38 5.57
C ARG A 191 -28.22 4.93 5.21
N THR A 192 -26.94 4.66 4.96
CA THR A 192 -26.44 3.34 4.60
C THR A 192 -26.66 2.29 5.70
N GLU A 193 -26.51 2.64 6.98
CA GLU A 193 -26.78 1.71 8.09
C GLU A 193 -28.27 1.38 8.19
N ILE A 194 -29.14 2.40 8.07
CA ILE A 194 -30.60 2.24 8.07
C ILE A 194 -31.05 1.35 6.93
N VAL A 195 -30.60 1.62 5.70
CA VAL A 195 -30.97 0.81 4.53
C VAL A 195 -30.49 -0.62 4.68
N ARG A 196 -29.26 -0.86 5.16
CA ARG A 196 -28.77 -2.22 5.42
C ARG A 196 -29.59 -2.94 6.48
N ALA A 197 -30.02 -2.25 7.53
CA ALA A 197 -30.87 -2.83 8.56
C ALA A 197 -32.26 -3.19 8.02
N LEU A 198 -32.85 -2.34 7.17
CA LEU A 198 -34.11 -2.62 6.49
C LEU A 198 -33.99 -3.82 5.52
N ILE A 199 -32.92 -3.87 4.71
CA ILE A 199 -32.65 -4.96 3.78
C ILE A 199 -32.45 -6.30 4.52
N LYS A 200 -31.67 -6.30 5.61
CA LYS A 200 -31.32 -7.50 6.38
C LYS A 200 -32.35 -7.89 7.44
N SER A 201 -33.39 -7.08 7.63
CA SER A 201 -34.50 -7.43 8.52
C SER A 201 -35.13 -8.74 8.08
N LYS A 202 -35.70 -9.49 9.02
CA LYS A 202 -36.20 -10.85 8.75
C LYS A 202 -37.71 -10.85 8.57
N ASP A 203 -38.18 -11.64 7.62
CA ASP A 203 -39.60 -12.00 7.54
C ASP A 203 -39.96 -13.07 8.58
N ARG A 204 -41.24 -13.45 8.64
CA ARG A 204 -41.74 -14.49 9.56
C ARG A 204 -41.13 -15.88 9.30
N GLN A 205 -40.53 -16.09 8.13
CA GLN A 205 -39.86 -17.31 7.70
C GLN A 205 -38.32 -17.22 7.82
N LEU A 206 -37.79 -16.16 8.44
CA LEU A 206 -36.35 -15.90 8.63
C LEU A 206 -35.57 -15.64 7.33
N ARG A 207 -36.25 -15.28 6.25
CA ARG A 207 -35.64 -14.78 5.00
C ARG A 207 -35.36 -13.28 5.13
N ASP A 208 -34.45 -12.75 4.30
CA ASP A 208 -34.21 -11.31 4.27
C ASP A 208 -35.45 -10.61 3.69
N ALA A 209 -35.88 -9.51 4.31
CA ALA A 209 -37.08 -8.78 3.92
C ALA A 209 -37.01 -8.32 2.47
N ILE A 210 -35.82 -7.97 1.98
CA ILE A 210 -35.61 -7.54 0.60
C ILE A 210 -35.97 -8.62 -0.44
N ASP A 211 -35.99 -9.90 -0.04
CA ASP A 211 -36.30 -11.02 -0.93
C ASP A 211 -37.80 -11.12 -1.22
N THR A 212 -38.67 -10.44 -0.47
CA THR A 212 -40.11 -10.39 -0.75
C THR A 212 -40.48 -9.33 -1.79
N ALA A 213 -39.64 -8.31 -1.96
CA ALA A 213 -39.86 -7.24 -2.95
C ALA A 213 -39.79 -7.75 -4.39
N ASP A 214 -40.56 -7.12 -5.29
CA ASP A 214 -40.35 -7.28 -6.73
C ASP A 214 -38.97 -6.75 -7.17
N MET A 215 -38.61 -7.00 -8.42
CA MET A 215 -37.30 -6.65 -8.95
C MET A 215 -37.02 -5.14 -8.93
N GLU A 216 -38.01 -4.30 -9.24
CA GLU A 216 -37.86 -2.86 -9.37
C GLU A 216 -37.68 -2.19 -8.01
N LEU A 217 -38.57 -2.49 -7.05
CA LEU A 217 -38.50 -1.97 -5.69
C LEU A 217 -37.27 -2.51 -4.96
N ARG A 218 -36.91 -3.79 -5.17
CA ARG A 218 -35.67 -4.37 -4.65
C ARG A 218 -34.46 -3.59 -5.12
N HIS A 219 -34.38 -3.31 -6.42
CA HIS A 219 -33.28 -2.54 -7.00
C HIS A 219 -33.25 -1.12 -6.43
N PHE A 220 -34.41 -0.46 -6.33
CA PHE A 220 -34.54 0.88 -5.75
C PHE A 220 -34.04 0.93 -4.31
N VAL A 221 -34.56 0.08 -3.40
CA VAL A 221 -34.15 0.02 -1.99
C VAL A 221 -32.66 -0.30 -1.87
N THR A 222 -32.18 -1.28 -2.63
CA THR A 222 -30.77 -1.69 -2.62
C THR A 222 -29.85 -0.55 -3.04
N SER A 223 -30.25 0.25 -4.04
CA SER A 223 -29.48 1.40 -4.51
C SER A 223 -29.29 2.48 -3.43
N GLN A 224 -30.24 2.63 -2.51
CA GLN A 224 -30.19 3.67 -1.45
C GLN A 224 -29.02 3.49 -0.47
N GLN A 225 -28.42 2.31 -0.40
CA GLN A 225 -27.26 2.06 0.47
C GLN A 225 -25.94 2.56 -0.13
N TYR A 226 -25.90 2.78 -1.45
CA TYR A 226 -24.70 3.11 -2.19
C TYR A 226 -24.45 4.63 -2.20
N PHE A 227 -23.19 5.02 -2.20
CA PHE A 227 -22.80 6.42 -2.35
C PHE A 227 -23.26 6.93 -3.72
N LEU A 228 -23.95 8.08 -3.74
CA LEU A 228 -24.64 8.61 -4.93
C LEU A 228 -25.59 7.59 -5.58
N LYS A 229 -26.16 6.68 -4.79
CA LYS A 229 -27.04 5.58 -5.23
C LYS A 229 -26.42 4.63 -6.26
N ARG A 230 -25.08 4.66 -6.41
CA ARG A 230 -24.35 3.95 -7.47
C ARG A 230 -23.08 3.25 -7.01
N TYR A 231 -22.31 3.88 -6.13
CA TYR A 231 -20.99 3.40 -5.72
C TYR A 231 -21.06 2.69 -4.36
N GLU A 232 -20.86 1.37 -4.37
CA GLU A 232 -20.68 0.58 -3.16
C GLU A 232 -19.22 0.74 -2.68
N LEU A 233 -18.98 1.58 -1.69
CA LEU A 233 -17.64 1.79 -1.12
C LEU A 233 -17.15 0.50 -0.43
N LEU A 234 -15.93 0.08 -0.74
CA LEU A 234 -15.32 -1.10 -0.12
C LEU A 234 -14.76 -0.75 1.27
N ASP A 235 -15.03 -1.62 2.25
CA ASP A 235 -14.45 -1.53 3.59
C ASP A 235 -12.96 -1.90 3.57
N GLY A 236 -12.10 -0.89 3.57
CA GLY A 236 -10.64 -1.05 3.60
C GLY A 236 -9.92 0.27 3.89
N PRO A 237 -8.60 0.24 4.16
CA PRO A 237 -7.82 1.46 4.16
C PRO A 237 -7.88 2.13 2.77
N PRO A 238 -7.83 3.47 2.70
CA PRO A 238 -7.78 4.16 1.42
C PRO A 238 -6.55 3.70 0.64
N VAL A 239 -6.70 3.60 -0.69
CA VAL A 239 -5.61 3.23 -1.59
C VAL A 239 -4.48 4.27 -1.52
N HIS A 240 -4.87 5.53 -1.38
CA HIS A 240 -3.96 6.65 -1.22
C HIS A 240 -4.62 7.75 -0.40
N MET A 241 -3.84 8.43 0.43
CA MET A 241 -4.26 9.62 1.16
C MET A 241 -3.11 10.63 1.22
N SER A 242 -3.41 11.88 0.89
CA SER A 242 -2.50 13.02 1.04
C SER A 242 -3.29 14.25 1.50
N SER A 243 -2.60 15.37 1.71
CA SER A 243 -3.24 16.67 1.97
C SER A 243 -4.11 17.19 0.81
N THR A 244 -4.00 16.59 -0.38
CA THR A 244 -4.65 17.06 -1.62
C THR A 244 -5.69 16.08 -2.17
N ALA A 245 -5.59 14.79 -1.83
CA ALA A 245 -6.51 13.78 -2.32
C ALA A 245 -6.73 12.60 -1.37
N VAL A 246 -7.93 12.01 -1.45
CA VAL A 246 -8.31 10.75 -0.80
C VAL A 246 -8.79 9.79 -1.88
N VAL A 247 -8.26 8.57 -1.90
CA VAL A 247 -8.55 7.59 -2.94
C VAL A 247 -9.17 6.33 -2.33
N LEU A 248 -10.41 6.03 -2.71
CA LEU A 248 -11.19 4.89 -2.20
C LEU A 248 -11.51 3.90 -3.32
N LEU A 249 -11.61 2.62 -2.96
CA LEU A 249 -12.14 1.58 -3.84
C LEU A 249 -13.67 1.53 -3.71
N ALA A 250 -14.34 1.36 -4.84
CA ALA A 250 -15.77 1.13 -4.90
C ALA A 250 -16.14 0.07 -5.94
N TYR A 251 -17.34 -0.49 -5.83
CA TYR A 251 -18.01 -1.13 -6.96
C TYR A 251 -19.02 -0.16 -7.57
N ASP A 252 -18.97 0.00 -8.88
CA ASP A 252 -19.95 0.76 -9.66
C ASP A 252 -21.06 -0.19 -10.14
N HIS A 253 -22.29 0.10 -9.72
CA HIS A 253 -23.49 -0.66 -10.08
C HIS A 253 -24.25 -0.08 -11.28
N GLY A 254 -23.87 1.09 -11.78
CA GLY A 254 -24.56 1.79 -12.89
C GLY A 254 -23.70 2.03 -14.13
N MET A 255 -22.45 1.54 -14.15
CA MET A 255 -21.51 1.77 -15.25
C MET A 255 -22.04 1.24 -16.59
N CYS A 256 -22.50 -0.01 -16.63
CA CYS A 256 -22.95 -0.66 -17.87
C CYS A 256 -24.22 0.00 -18.40
N ASP A 257 -25.15 0.35 -17.52
CA ASP A 257 -26.35 1.12 -17.89
C ASP A 257 -25.99 2.47 -18.49
N GLN A 258 -25.12 3.24 -17.83
CA GLN A 258 -24.70 4.54 -18.34
C GLN A 258 -24.01 4.42 -19.70
N VAL A 259 -23.11 3.44 -19.86
CA VAL A 259 -22.40 3.22 -21.12
C VAL A 259 -23.38 2.86 -22.23
N PHE A 260 -24.33 1.96 -21.96
CA PHE A 260 -25.40 1.63 -22.90
C PHE A 260 -26.15 2.88 -23.34
N ASP A 261 -26.66 3.66 -22.39
CA ASP A 261 -27.46 4.86 -22.67
C ASP A 261 -26.66 5.92 -23.45
N SER A 262 -25.32 5.93 -23.33
CA SER A 262 -24.45 6.85 -24.07
C SER A 262 -24.09 6.39 -25.48
N CYS A 263 -24.17 5.08 -25.76
CA CYS A 263 -23.78 4.47 -27.03
C CYS A 263 -24.99 4.01 -27.86
N ALA A 264 -26.17 3.92 -27.24
CA ALA A 264 -27.40 3.53 -27.91
C ALA A 264 -27.81 4.57 -28.97
N ASP A 265 -28.42 4.06 -30.04
CA ASP A 265 -29.02 4.88 -31.08
C ASP A 265 -30.34 5.54 -30.62
N ASP A 266 -30.95 6.33 -31.50
CA ASP A 266 -32.22 7.03 -31.24
C ASP A 266 -33.39 6.06 -30.94
N ASP A 267 -33.26 4.79 -31.35
CA ASP A 267 -34.24 3.72 -31.10
C ASP A 267 -34.00 2.99 -29.76
N GLY A 268 -32.95 3.35 -29.02
CA GLY A 268 -32.61 2.77 -27.73
C GLY A 268 -31.96 1.39 -27.82
N THR A 269 -31.28 1.10 -28.93
CA THR A 269 -30.57 -0.16 -29.19
C THR A 269 -29.10 0.08 -29.53
N LEU A 270 -28.26 -0.96 -29.44
CA LEU A 270 -26.85 -0.91 -29.84
C LEU A 270 -26.64 -1.66 -31.15
N ASP A 271 -26.17 -0.97 -32.18
CA ASP A 271 -25.56 -1.61 -33.35
C ASP A 271 -24.13 -2.10 -33.02
N LEU A 272 -23.47 -2.76 -33.97
CA LEU A 272 -22.10 -3.25 -33.79
C LEU A 272 -21.11 -2.13 -33.45
N ASN A 273 -21.31 -0.91 -33.96
CA ASN A 273 -20.42 0.21 -33.68
C ASN A 273 -20.63 0.72 -32.25
N GLY A 274 -21.87 0.92 -31.83
CA GLY A 274 -22.25 1.27 -30.46
C GLY A 274 -21.76 0.22 -29.45
N PHE A 275 -21.82 -1.07 -29.80
CA PHE A 275 -21.26 -2.15 -28.96
C PHE A 275 -19.73 -2.07 -28.85
N ASN A 276 -19.02 -1.73 -29.93
CA ASN A 276 -17.57 -1.55 -29.90
C ASN A 276 -17.18 -0.32 -29.07
N ASP A 277 -17.91 0.79 -29.23
CA ASP A 277 -17.71 2.02 -28.45
C ASP A 277 -18.00 1.78 -26.96
N ALA A 278 -19.04 1.02 -26.64
CA ALA A 278 -19.37 0.62 -25.29
C ALA A 278 -18.26 -0.23 -24.64
N ASN A 279 -17.73 -1.22 -25.36
CA ASN A 279 -16.62 -2.04 -24.87
C ASN A 279 -15.31 -1.25 -24.69
N ALA A 280 -15.06 -0.26 -25.56
CA ALA A 280 -13.95 0.66 -25.40
C ALA A 280 -14.13 1.53 -24.14
N ALA A 281 -15.32 2.09 -23.91
CA ALA A 281 -15.65 2.87 -22.72
C ALA A 281 -15.55 2.07 -21.41
N LEU A 282 -15.85 0.76 -21.46
CA LEU A 282 -15.67 -0.18 -20.34
C LEU A 282 -14.21 -0.66 -20.16
N GLY A 283 -13.29 -0.24 -21.03
CA GLY A 283 -11.86 -0.48 -20.88
C GLY A 283 -11.38 -1.85 -21.35
N ARG A 284 -12.13 -2.62 -22.15
CA ARG A 284 -11.68 -3.92 -22.73
C ARG A 284 -10.65 -3.76 -23.86
N GLU A 285 -9.93 -2.63 -23.93
CA GLU A 285 -8.89 -2.41 -24.93
C GLU A 285 -7.75 -3.44 -24.77
N HIS A 286 -7.68 -4.39 -25.70
CA HIS A 286 -6.54 -5.30 -25.78
C HIS A 286 -5.33 -4.62 -26.45
N SER A 287 -4.14 -5.00 -26.00
CA SER A 287 -2.89 -4.74 -26.70
C SER A 287 -2.95 -5.32 -28.12
N ASP A 288 -3.22 -4.45 -29.08
CA ASP A 288 -2.95 -4.55 -30.53
C ASP A 288 -4.20 -4.43 -31.41
N PHE A 289 -4.56 -3.16 -31.65
CA PHE A 289 -5.53 -2.68 -32.65
C PHE A 289 -5.17 -3.02 -34.12
N ARG A 290 -4.26 -3.98 -34.35
CA ARG A 290 -3.84 -4.46 -35.69
C ARG A 290 -4.08 -5.94 -35.93
N SER A 291 -4.59 -6.68 -34.96
CA SER A 291 -5.00 -8.06 -35.19
C SER A 291 -6.45 -8.11 -35.68
N VAL A 292 -6.63 -8.43 -36.96
CA VAL A 292 -7.95 -8.75 -37.58
C VAL A 292 -8.72 -9.80 -36.75
N ALA A 293 -8.02 -10.63 -35.96
CA ALA A 293 -8.62 -11.67 -35.14
C ALA A 293 -9.45 -11.16 -33.94
N HIS A 294 -9.25 -9.93 -33.46
CA HIS A 294 -9.93 -9.40 -32.28
C HIS A 294 -11.22 -8.62 -32.62
N GLN A 295 -11.21 -7.85 -33.73
CA GLN A 295 -12.46 -7.31 -34.31
C GLN A 295 -13.43 -8.42 -34.72
N LEU A 296 -12.90 -9.55 -35.23
CA LEU A 296 -13.66 -10.78 -35.44
C LEU A 296 -14.14 -11.45 -34.13
N GLY A 297 -13.58 -11.08 -32.98
CA GLY A 297 -13.94 -11.58 -31.65
C GLY A 297 -15.17 -10.87 -31.08
N TRP A 298 -15.15 -9.54 -31.02
CA TRP A 298 -16.31 -8.76 -30.55
C TRP A 298 -17.49 -8.83 -31.50
N GLN A 299 -17.25 -8.93 -32.82
CA GLN A 299 -18.33 -9.17 -33.76
C GLN A 299 -19.01 -10.53 -33.53
N LYS A 300 -18.24 -11.59 -33.21
CA LYS A 300 -18.81 -12.87 -32.78
C LYS A 300 -19.51 -12.81 -31.43
N GLU A 301 -18.97 -12.06 -30.46
CA GLU A 301 -19.64 -11.84 -29.17
C GLU A 301 -20.98 -11.12 -29.37
N PHE A 302 -21.01 -10.08 -30.21
CA PHE A 302 -22.22 -9.36 -30.59
C PHE A 302 -23.24 -10.29 -31.27
N GLU A 303 -22.84 -11.05 -32.29
CA GLU A 303 -23.69 -12.03 -32.98
C GLU A 303 -24.22 -13.14 -32.07
N LEU A 304 -23.46 -13.51 -31.03
CA LEU A 304 -23.89 -14.51 -30.04
C LEU A 304 -24.87 -13.94 -29.00
N CYS A 305 -24.80 -12.64 -28.72
CA CYS A 305 -25.56 -11.97 -27.69
C CYS A 305 -26.85 -11.32 -28.20
N ALA A 306 -26.85 -10.75 -29.41
CA ALA A 306 -28.03 -10.19 -30.07
C ALA A 306 -28.85 -11.33 -30.70
N LYS A 307 -29.77 -11.93 -29.93
CA LYS A 307 -30.48 -13.15 -30.34
C LYS A 307 -31.87 -12.87 -30.92
N ASP A 308 -32.42 -11.71 -30.62
CA ASP A 308 -33.86 -11.49 -30.73
C ASP A 308 -34.28 -10.50 -31.85
N THR A 309 -33.37 -9.68 -32.40
CA THR A 309 -33.69 -8.63 -33.40
C THR A 309 -32.57 -8.30 -34.40
N ASP A 310 -32.96 -7.81 -35.59
CA ASP A 310 -32.17 -7.45 -36.79
C ASP A 310 -30.82 -6.74 -36.51
N ASP A 311 -29.73 -7.50 -36.30
CA ASP A 311 -28.35 -6.98 -36.13
C ASP A 311 -28.19 -5.87 -35.06
N VAL A 312 -29.09 -5.80 -34.08
CA VAL A 312 -29.09 -4.81 -32.98
C VAL A 312 -29.29 -5.48 -31.63
N MET A 313 -28.66 -4.92 -30.59
CA MET A 313 -28.66 -5.43 -29.22
C MET A 313 -29.49 -4.52 -28.30
N THR A 314 -30.42 -5.12 -27.56
CA THR A 314 -31.25 -4.43 -26.56
C THR A 314 -30.48 -4.15 -25.27
N LYS A 315 -30.99 -3.23 -24.44
CA LYS A 315 -30.41 -2.93 -23.11
C LYS A 315 -30.27 -4.16 -22.23
N SER A 316 -31.30 -5.00 -22.18
CA SER A 316 -31.27 -6.23 -21.36
C SER A 316 -30.22 -7.24 -21.84
N GLU A 317 -30.05 -7.41 -23.16
CA GLU A 317 -29.01 -8.27 -23.72
C GLU A 317 -27.60 -7.73 -23.42
N PHE A 318 -27.40 -6.42 -23.55
CA PHE A 318 -26.11 -5.78 -23.25
C PHE A 318 -25.74 -5.88 -21.77
N LEU A 319 -26.70 -5.65 -20.85
CA LEU A 319 -26.47 -5.81 -19.42
C LEU A 319 -26.15 -7.26 -19.06
N HIS A 320 -26.83 -8.23 -19.69
CA HIS A 320 -26.53 -9.65 -19.51
C HIS A 320 -25.12 -10.00 -20.01
N TYR A 321 -24.72 -9.44 -21.16
CA TYR A 321 -23.36 -9.56 -21.67
C TYR A 321 -22.34 -8.99 -20.68
N CYS A 322 -22.58 -7.80 -20.14
CA CYS A 322 -21.69 -7.17 -19.18
C CYS A 322 -21.57 -8.00 -17.88
N ASP A 323 -22.67 -8.56 -17.38
CA ASP A 323 -22.68 -9.47 -16.24
C ASP A 323 -21.77 -10.68 -16.45
N GLN A 324 -21.72 -11.23 -17.68
CA GLN A 324 -20.84 -12.34 -18.03
C GLN A 324 -19.38 -11.90 -18.19
N ALA A 325 -19.14 -10.73 -18.79
CA ALA A 325 -17.80 -10.26 -19.14
C ALA A 325 -17.04 -9.65 -17.94
N PHE A 326 -17.73 -8.90 -17.08
CA PHE A 326 -17.14 -8.15 -15.96
C PHE A 326 -17.62 -8.62 -14.59
N GLY A 327 -18.65 -9.48 -14.55
CA GLY A 327 -19.41 -9.75 -13.34
C GLY A 327 -20.49 -8.68 -13.10
N LYS A 328 -21.35 -8.92 -12.11
CA LYS A 328 -22.48 -8.02 -11.79
C LYS A 328 -22.12 -6.60 -11.37
N LYS A 329 -20.84 -6.32 -11.12
CA LYS A 329 -20.38 -5.03 -10.61
C LYS A 329 -18.94 -4.76 -11.02
N ILE A 330 -18.69 -3.53 -11.48
CA ILE A 330 -17.36 -3.14 -11.97
C ILE A 330 -16.58 -2.47 -10.85
N LYS A 331 -15.36 -2.94 -10.60
CA LYS A 331 -14.49 -2.36 -9.58
C LYS A 331 -13.86 -1.07 -10.10
N VAL A 332 -14.06 0.01 -9.36
CA VAL A 332 -13.56 1.36 -9.70
C VAL A 332 -12.81 1.97 -8.52
N VAL A 333 -12.10 3.05 -8.81
CA VAL A 333 -11.46 3.91 -7.83
C VAL A 333 -12.12 5.29 -7.89
N LEU A 334 -12.49 5.80 -6.71
CA LEU A 334 -12.97 7.16 -6.51
C LEU A 334 -11.82 8.00 -5.93
N LYS A 335 -11.31 8.97 -6.70
CA LYS A 335 -10.30 9.94 -6.24
C LYS A 335 -11.03 11.23 -5.89
N PHE A 336 -11.13 11.53 -4.60
CA PHE A 336 -11.64 12.78 -4.05
C PHE A 336 -10.48 13.79 -3.95
N MET A 337 -10.69 15.02 -4.38
CA MET A 337 -9.67 16.05 -4.54
C MET A 337 -10.11 17.34 -3.84
N ARG A 338 -9.15 17.98 -3.17
CA ARG A 338 -9.39 19.24 -2.44
C ARG A 338 -9.55 20.45 -3.37
N ASN A 339 -8.83 20.48 -4.48
CA ASN A 339 -8.78 21.65 -5.37
C ASN A 339 -9.54 21.41 -6.68
N ALA A 340 -10.48 22.30 -6.99
CA ALA A 340 -11.27 22.27 -8.22
C ALA A 340 -10.42 22.38 -9.49
N ASP A 341 -9.39 23.22 -9.48
CA ASP A 341 -8.57 23.48 -10.66
C ASP A 341 -7.60 22.34 -10.94
N GLU A 342 -7.14 21.64 -9.89
CA GLU A 342 -6.41 20.37 -10.06
C GLU A 342 -7.31 19.29 -10.68
N CYS A 343 -8.54 19.14 -10.20
CA CYS A 343 -9.50 18.20 -10.77
C CYS A 343 -9.82 18.51 -12.24
N LYS A 344 -10.06 19.79 -12.57
CA LYS A 344 -10.28 20.22 -13.97
C LYS A 344 -9.08 19.92 -14.87
N ARG A 345 -7.86 20.20 -14.40
CA ARG A 345 -6.64 19.88 -15.14
C ARG A 345 -6.48 18.39 -15.35
N GLU A 346 -6.66 17.58 -14.31
CA GLU A 346 -6.56 16.12 -14.41
C GLU A 346 -7.55 15.56 -15.44
N ARG A 347 -8.77 16.10 -15.51
CA ARG A 347 -9.76 15.74 -16.54
C ARG A 347 -9.35 16.21 -17.95
N ALA A 348 -8.90 17.45 -18.09
CA ALA A 348 -8.54 18.04 -19.38
C ALA A 348 -7.31 17.37 -20.01
N THR A 349 -6.28 17.07 -19.21
CA THR A 349 -5.05 16.43 -19.69
C THR A 349 -5.33 15.02 -20.20
N ARG A 350 -6.22 14.26 -19.54
CA ARG A 350 -6.57 12.88 -19.94
C ARG A 350 -7.45 12.81 -21.21
N LEU A 351 -8.19 13.87 -21.54
CA LEU A 351 -9.14 13.86 -22.66
C LEU A 351 -8.49 13.65 -24.04
N HIS A 352 -7.21 13.99 -24.18
CA HIS A 352 -6.46 13.91 -25.44
C HIS A 352 -5.46 12.74 -25.47
N LEU A 353 -5.52 11.85 -24.48
CA LEU A 353 -4.59 10.75 -24.34
C LEU A 353 -5.31 9.41 -24.50
N ASP A 354 -4.77 8.55 -25.34
CA ASP A 354 -5.28 7.20 -25.56
C ASP A 354 -5.24 6.37 -24.26
N SER A 355 -6.40 5.81 -23.93
CA SER A 355 -6.67 5.09 -22.69
C SER A 355 -5.85 3.79 -22.58
N LYS A 356 -5.29 3.31 -23.68
CA LYS A 356 -4.38 2.17 -23.74
C LYS A 356 -3.09 2.41 -22.97
N TYR A 357 -2.57 3.64 -23.02
CA TYR A 357 -1.26 4.00 -22.50
C TYR A 357 -1.32 4.76 -21.18
N VAL A 358 -2.37 5.55 -21.01
CA VAL A 358 -2.62 6.38 -19.83
C VAL A 358 -3.96 5.98 -19.27
N LEU A 359 -4.07 5.81 -17.95
CA LEU A 359 -5.34 5.41 -17.36
C LEU A 359 -6.44 6.43 -17.69
N GLY A 360 -7.46 5.98 -18.43
CA GLY A 360 -8.62 6.78 -18.77
C GLY A 360 -9.49 7.08 -17.54
N LEU A 361 -10.39 8.06 -17.69
CA LEU A 361 -11.46 8.28 -16.72
C LEU A 361 -12.65 7.40 -17.08
N SER A 362 -13.32 6.89 -16.06
CA SER A 362 -14.58 6.17 -16.25
C SER A 362 -15.73 7.15 -16.49
N PRO A 363 -16.74 6.76 -17.28
CA PRO A 363 -17.99 7.52 -17.42
C PRO A 363 -18.59 7.88 -16.06
N MET A 364 -18.89 9.17 -15.90
CA MET A 364 -19.27 9.74 -14.62
C MET A 364 -20.44 10.70 -14.82
N ALA A 365 -21.66 10.17 -14.73
CA ALA A 365 -22.88 10.98 -14.63
C ALA A 365 -23.15 11.27 -13.16
N LEU A 366 -22.73 12.45 -12.69
CA LEU A 366 -22.96 12.89 -11.31
C LEU A 366 -24.14 13.87 -11.25
N PRO A 367 -24.98 13.79 -10.21
CA PRO A 367 -25.92 14.85 -9.85
C PRO A 367 -25.21 16.18 -9.56
N ASP A 368 -25.85 17.33 -9.80
CA ASP A 368 -25.25 18.65 -9.55
C ASP A 368 -24.87 18.89 -8.08
N ASP A 369 -25.57 18.23 -7.15
CA ASP A 369 -25.39 18.30 -5.70
C ASP A 369 -24.42 17.24 -5.13
N TYR A 370 -23.72 16.49 -6.00
CA TYR A 370 -22.70 15.52 -5.55
C TYR A 370 -21.66 16.09 -4.56
N PRO A 371 -21.24 17.37 -4.60
CA PRO A 371 -20.30 17.92 -3.62
C PRO A 371 -20.83 17.89 -2.18
N ASP A 372 -22.14 18.06 -1.99
CA ASP A 372 -22.77 18.04 -0.67
C ASP A 372 -22.87 16.61 -0.16
N HIS A 373 -23.13 15.65 -1.05
CA HIS A 373 -23.04 14.22 -0.72
C HIS A 373 -21.62 13.80 -0.30
N ILE A 374 -20.57 14.33 -0.94
CA ILE A 374 -19.19 14.10 -0.50
C ILE A 374 -18.96 14.70 0.89
N ALA A 375 -19.41 15.92 1.15
CA ALA A 375 -19.23 16.58 2.45
C ALA A 375 -19.91 15.82 3.61
N GLN A 376 -20.99 15.10 3.33
CA GLN A 376 -21.70 14.27 4.31
C GLN A 376 -21.12 12.85 4.46
N LEU A 377 -20.17 12.46 3.59
CA LEU A 377 -19.60 11.12 3.60
C LEU A 377 -18.76 10.89 4.85
N ARG A 378 -19.22 9.98 5.71
CA ARG A 378 -18.48 9.55 6.90
C ARG A 378 -17.70 8.27 6.62
N LEU A 379 -16.38 8.34 6.73
CA LEU A 379 -15.50 7.19 6.58
C LEU A 379 -15.24 6.59 7.96
N SER A 380 -15.92 5.49 8.28
CA SER A 380 -15.92 4.84 9.60
C SER A 380 -14.53 4.47 10.14
N ARG A 381 -13.54 4.21 9.26
CA ARG A 381 -12.14 3.92 9.64
C ARG A 381 -11.20 5.13 9.58
N LEU A 382 -11.68 6.30 9.16
CA LEU A 382 -10.92 7.52 8.96
C LEU A 382 -11.65 8.71 9.59
N SER A 383 -12.01 8.59 10.86
CA SER A 383 -12.75 9.64 11.62
C SER A 383 -12.05 11.01 11.62
N ASN A 384 -10.78 11.06 11.28
CA ASN A 384 -9.93 12.25 11.33
C ASN A 384 -9.89 13.01 10.00
N VAL A 385 -10.55 12.50 8.95
CA VAL A 385 -10.59 13.11 7.62
C VAL A 385 -11.96 13.72 7.40
N ASP A 386 -12.01 15.04 7.28
CA ASP A 386 -13.23 15.74 6.88
C ASP A 386 -13.37 15.70 5.35
N MET A 387 -14.35 14.94 4.85
CA MET A 387 -14.61 14.85 3.42
C MET A 387 -15.16 16.16 2.84
N ALA A 388 -15.63 17.09 3.67
CA ALA A 388 -16.02 18.43 3.23
C ALA A 388 -14.85 19.25 2.63
N ASP A 389 -13.60 18.85 2.92
CA ASP A 389 -12.39 19.41 2.31
C ASP A 389 -12.09 18.84 0.91
N TYR A 390 -12.74 17.75 0.47
CA TYR A 390 -12.41 17.01 -0.76
C TYR A 390 -13.59 16.92 -1.73
N ARG A 391 -14.23 18.05 -2.01
CA ARG A 391 -15.52 18.15 -2.73
C ARG A 391 -15.50 17.82 -4.23
N HIS A 392 -14.33 17.57 -4.81
CA HIS A 392 -14.20 17.24 -6.23
C HIS A 392 -13.87 15.76 -6.39
N MET A 393 -14.45 15.08 -7.37
CA MET A 393 -14.26 13.64 -7.55
C MET A 393 -13.98 13.31 -9.01
N VAL A 394 -13.11 12.33 -9.23
CA VAL A 394 -12.96 11.63 -10.52
C VAL A 394 -13.07 10.12 -10.29
N VAL A 395 -13.65 9.42 -11.26
CA VAL A 395 -13.79 7.96 -11.27
C VAL A 395 -12.86 7.38 -12.31
N MET A 396 -12.17 6.30 -11.96
CA MET A 396 -11.25 5.61 -12.86
C MET A 396 -11.32 4.08 -12.66
N PRO A 397 -10.94 3.28 -13.66
CA PRO A 397 -10.86 1.84 -13.51
C PRO A 397 -9.92 1.46 -12.36
N ALA A 398 -10.30 0.46 -11.55
CA ALA A 398 -9.43 -0.04 -10.50
C ALA A 398 -8.30 -0.87 -11.10
N GLY A 399 -7.05 -0.51 -10.81
CA GLY A 399 -5.90 -1.34 -11.15
C GLY A 399 -5.65 -2.48 -10.18
N ASP A 400 -4.90 -3.47 -10.66
CA ASP A 400 -4.49 -4.63 -9.89
C ASP A 400 -3.39 -4.28 -8.90
N ARG A 401 -2.28 -3.72 -9.42
CA ARG A 401 -1.05 -3.41 -8.68
C ARG A 401 -0.24 -2.32 -9.35
N SER A 402 0.42 -1.49 -8.54
CA SER A 402 1.46 -0.59 -9.03
C SER A 402 2.71 -1.38 -9.47
N LEU A 403 3.56 -0.79 -10.31
CA LEU A 403 4.84 -1.41 -10.67
C LEU A 403 5.77 -1.53 -9.46
N GLU A 404 5.64 -0.66 -8.45
CA GLU A 404 6.34 -0.80 -7.17
C GLU A 404 5.93 -2.10 -6.46
N ASP A 405 4.63 -2.36 -6.35
CA ASP A 405 4.11 -3.60 -5.76
C ASP A 405 4.51 -4.83 -6.56
N ILE A 406 4.46 -4.76 -7.89
CA ILE A 406 4.92 -5.83 -8.78
C ILE A 406 6.39 -6.10 -8.51
N PHE A 407 7.25 -5.08 -8.49
CA PHE A 407 8.68 -5.25 -8.25
C PHE A 407 8.99 -5.84 -6.86
N MET A 408 8.24 -5.44 -5.83
CA MET A 408 8.47 -5.91 -4.45
C MET A 408 7.94 -7.34 -4.20
N LYS A 409 6.82 -7.71 -4.84
CA LYS A 409 6.09 -8.95 -4.56
C LYS A 409 6.31 -10.03 -5.62
N GLU A 410 6.56 -9.63 -6.87
CA GLU A 410 6.78 -10.52 -8.00
C GLU A 410 8.30 -10.58 -8.26
N ARG A 411 8.91 -11.77 -8.14
CA ARG A 411 10.31 -11.97 -8.48
C ARG A 411 10.49 -11.89 -10.00
N LEU A 412 10.66 -10.69 -10.51
CA LEU A 412 10.75 -10.45 -11.95
C LEU A 412 12.01 -11.07 -12.56
N SER A 413 11.84 -11.83 -13.63
CA SER A 413 12.93 -12.24 -14.52
C SER A 413 13.35 -11.09 -15.44
N GLU A 414 14.54 -11.19 -16.02
CA GLU A 414 15.02 -10.16 -16.93
C GLU A 414 14.09 -9.95 -18.14
N HIS A 415 13.53 -11.03 -18.69
CA HIS A 415 12.54 -10.97 -19.77
C HIS A 415 11.27 -10.21 -19.34
N GLN A 416 10.82 -10.39 -18.09
CA GLN A 416 9.69 -9.62 -17.55
C GLN A 416 10.05 -8.15 -17.40
N VAL A 417 11.27 -7.82 -16.96
CA VAL A 417 11.75 -6.42 -16.90
C VAL A 417 11.76 -5.79 -18.30
N GLN A 418 12.26 -6.49 -19.32
CA GLN A 418 12.23 -6.02 -20.71
C GLN A 418 10.81 -5.75 -21.19
N ALA A 419 9.86 -6.66 -20.91
CA ALA A 419 8.45 -6.47 -21.25
C ALA A 419 7.84 -5.23 -20.59
N ILE A 420 8.06 -5.07 -19.28
CA ILE A 420 7.59 -3.91 -18.52
C ILE A 420 8.16 -2.62 -19.08
N ILE A 421 9.48 -2.56 -19.32
CA ILE A 421 10.14 -1.35 -19.83
C ILE A 421 9.68 -1.03 -21.25
N ARG A 422 9.39 -2.04 -22.08
CA ARG A 422 8.79 -1.84 -23.40
C ARG A 422 7.40 -1.19 -23.30
N GLU A 423 6.54 -1.67 -22.40
CA GLU A 423 5.21 -1.09 -22.20
C GLU A 423 5.29 0.36 -21.69
N VAL A 424 6.14 0.63 -20.68
CA VAL A 424 6.33 1.98 -20.14
C VAL A 424 6.91 2.93 -21.21
N ALA A 425 7.93 2.49 -21.97
CA ALA A 425 8.51 3.28 -23.06
C ALA A 425 7.48 3.56 -24.17
N THR A 426 6.59 2.60 -24.46
CA THR A 426 5.51 2.79 -25.43
C THR A 426 4.52 3.85 -24.94
N ALA A 427 4.16 3.82 -23.65
CA ALA A 427 3.26 4.81 -23.06
C ALA A 427 3.88 6.22 -23.03
N LEU A 428 5.17 6.33 -22.70
CA LEU A 428 5.90 7.59 -22.76
C LEU A 428 6.02 8.12 -24.19
N HIS A 429 6.30 7.25 -25.17
CA HIS A 429 6.33 7.64 -26.58
C HIS A 429 5.00 8.23 -27.03
N HIS A 430 3.87 7.63 -26.63
CA HIS A 430 2.54 8.16 -26.90
C HIS A 430 2.34 9.54 -26.25
N LEU A 431 2.72 9.70 -24.98
CA LEU A 431 2.61 10.98 -24.27
C LEU A 431 3.44 12.09 -24.95
N HIS A 432 4.70 11.78 -25.29
CA HIS A 432 5.63 12.71 -25.93
C HIS A 432 5.18 13.12 -27.33
N ARG A 433 4.58 12.21 -28.11
CA ARG A 433 4.01 12.53 -29.43
C ARG A 433 2.81 13.48 -29.37
N ASN A 434 2.12 13.52 -28.23
CA ASN A 434 1.02 14.45 -27.96
C ASN A 434 1.49 15.74 -27.26
N ASN A 435 2.81 16.04 -27.27
CA ASN A 435 3.43 17.23 -26.67
C ASN A 435 3.26 17.35 -25.15
N TRP A 436 3.17 16.22 -24.45
CA TRP A 436 3.15 16.18 -22.98
C TRP A 436 4.43 15.53 -22.44
N VAL A 437 4.92 16.06 -21.32
CA VAL A 437 5.96 15.47 -20.49
C VAL A 437 5.29 15.05 -19.18
N HIS A 438 5.50 13.82 -18.74
CA HIS A 438 4.89 13.33 -17.50
C HIS A 438 5.47 14.07 -16.28
N GLY A 439 6.78 14.25 -16.23
CA GLY A 439 7.48 15.02 -15.20
C GLY A 439 7.69 14.32 -13.85
N ASP A 440 7.12 13.12 -13.66
CA ASP A 440 7.21 12.35 -12.41
C ASP A 440 7.12 10.83 -12.64
N VAL A 441 7.87 10.32 -13.62
CA VAL A 441 7.83 8.89 -14.00
C VAL A 441 8.52 8.03 -12.94
N LYS A 442 7.74 7.28 -12.18
CA LYS A 442 8.21 6.37 -11.11
C LYS A 442 7.38 5.10 -11.06
N LYS A 443 7.88 4.06 -10.37
CA LYS A 443 7.20 2.75 -10.32
C LYS A 443 5.81 2.83 -9.67
N LEU A 444 5.59 3.78 -8.75
CA LEU A 444 4.27 4.05 -8.17
C LEU A 444 3.27 4.63 -9.18
N ASN A 445 3.76 5.31 -10.23
CA ASN A 445 2.95 5.97 -11.27
C ASN A 445 2.75 5.10 -12.51
N VAL A 446 3.06 3.80 -12.42
CA VAL A 446 2.77 2.80 -13.45
C VAL A 446 1.84 1.75 -12.81
N LEU A 447 0.65 1.57 -13.38
CA LEU A 447 -0.39 0.71 -12.81
C LEU A 447 -0.77 -0.40 -13.80
N ARG A 448 -0.83 -1.65 -13.34
CA ARG A 448 -1.37 -2.76 -14.13
C ARG A 448 -2.89 -2.74 -14.04
N VAL A 449 -3.57 -2.64 -15.19
CA VAL A 449 -5.03 -2.65 -15.31
C VAL A 449 -5.40 -3.64 -16.41
N MET A 450 -6.19 -4.66 -16.06
CA MET A 450 -6.62 -5.73 -17.00
C MET A 450 -5.44 -6.36 -17.77
N GLY A 451 -4.29 -6.52 -17.10
CA GLY A 451 -3.09 -7.12 -17.68
C GLY A 451 -2.16 -6.16 -18.45
N LEU A 452 -2.52 -4.90 -18.64
CA LEU A 452 -1.69 -3.89 -19.32
C LEU A 452 -1.13 -2.86 -18.35
N LEU A 453 0.10 -2.41 -18.55
CA LEU A 453 0.67 -1.30 -17.79
C LEU A 453 0.26 0.04 -18.38
N LYS A 454 -0.33 0.88 -17.53
CA LYS A 454 -0.78 2.23 -17.88
C LYS A 454 -0.10 3.26 -16.97
N LEU A 455 0.23 4.43 -17.53
CA LEU A 455 0.70 5.56 -16.75
C LEU A 455 -0.47 6.17 -15.95
N ILE A 456 -0.20 6.54 -14.70
CA ILE A 456 -1.15 7.22 -13.82
C ILE A 456 -0.52 8.49 -13.23
N ASP A 457 -1.33 9.30 -12.56
CA ASP A 457 -0.91 10.52 -11.87
C ASP A 457 -0.23 11.58 -12.78
N LEU A 458 -1.07 12.26 -13.57
CA LEU A 458 -0.64 13.35 -14.46
C LEU A 458 -0.59 14.72 -13.77
N ASP A 459 -0.56 14.76 -12.44
CA ASP A 459 -0.56 16.00 -11.68
C ASP A 459 0.69 16.87 -11.94
N ALA A 460 1.81 16.24 -12.29
CA ALA A 460 3.06 16.89 -12.70
C ALA A 460 3.18 17.07 -14.22
N ALA A 461 2.22 16.56 -14.99
CA ALA A 461 2.30 16.57 -16.44
C ALA A 461 2.26 18.01 -16.97
N THR A 462 3.21 18.32 -17.85
CA THR A 462 3.45 19.67 -18.35
C THR A 462 3.58 19.61 -19.87
N HIS A 463 3.02 20.59 -20.58
CA HIS A 463 3.17 20.67 -22.02
C HIS A 463 4.64 20.95 -22.38
N VAL A 464 5.13 20.36 -23.47
CA VAL A 464 6.53 20.57 -23.90
C VAL A 464 6.80 22.07 -24.07
N ASN A 465 7.97 22.51 -23.59
CA ASN A 465 8.47 23.88 -23.50
C ASN A 465 7.91 24.76 -22.37
N ASP A 466 6.85 24.35 -21.68
CA ASP A 466 6.36 25.08 -20.51
C ASP A 466 7.26 24.85 -19.28
N PRO A 467 7.27 25.77 -18.30
CA PRO A 467 8.06 25.59 -17.09
C PRO A 467 7.67 24.35 -16.27
N ILE A 468 8.64 23.47 -16.00
CA ILE A 468 8.46 22.29 -15.15
C ILE A 468 8.99 22.51 -13.72
N GLY A 469 8.53 21.70 -12.77
CA GLY A 469 9.00 21.74 -11.37
C GLY A 469 8.00 22.30 -10.35
N ALA A 470 6.72 22.44 -10.70
CA ALA A 470 5.65 22.76 -9.74
C ALA A 470 5.34 21.57 -8.80
N LYS A 471 5.40 20.34 -9.33
CA LYS A 471 5.37 19.06 -8.60
C LYS A 471 6.50 18.18 -9.15
N PHE A 472 7.20 17.46 -8.28
CA PHE A 472 8.34 16.59 -8.65
C PHE A 472 8.67 15.60 -7.53
N SER A 473 9.34 14.49 -7.85
CA SER A 473 10.10 13.67 -6.92
C SER A 473 11.59 13.82 -7.19
N SER A 474 12.36 14.29 -6.20
CA SER A 474 13.78 14.63 -6.43
C SER A 474 14.65 13.40 -6.70
N GLY A 475 14.26 12.21 -6.25
CA GLY A 475 15.01 10.95 -6.47
C GLY A 475 15.16 10.53 -7.93
N ILE A 476 14.24 10.98 -8.79
CA ILE A 476 14.24 10.71 -10.24
C ILE A 476 14.53 11.97 -11.07
N ALA A 477 14.81 13.09 -10.42
CA ALA A 477 15.07 14.34 -11.12
C ALA A 477 16.43 14.27 -11.84
N PRO A 478 16.52 14.72 -13.11
CA PRO A 478 17.79 14.76 -13.82
C PRO A 478 18.69 15.90 -13.31
N PRO A 479 20.02 15.86 -13.56
CA PRO A 479 20.97 16.81 -13.00
C PRO A 479 20.64 18.29 -13.27
N GLU A 480 20.08 18.62 -14.44
CA GLU A 480 19.67 19.97 -14.82
C GLU A 480 18.53 20.55 -13.97
N MET A 481 17.78 19.71 -13.26
CA MET A 481 16.76 20.14 -12.30
C MET A 481 17.35 20.59 -10.97
N PHE A 482 18.64 20.40 -10.72
CA PHE A 482 19.30 20.86 -9.50
C PHE A 482 20.00 22.21 -9.72
N TYR A 483 20.00 23.03 -8.68
CA TYR A 483 20.70 24.31 -8.67
C TYR A 483 21.46 24.49 -7.37
N ARG A 484 22.71 24.94 -7.46
CA ARG A 484 23.52 25.30 -6.31
C ARG A 484 23.35 26.79 -6.02
N LEU A 485 22.80 27.11 -4.86
CA LEU A 485 22.63 28.50 -4.42
C LEU A 485 24.03 29.12 -4.15
N PRO A 486 24.40 30.20 -4.86
CA PRO A 486 25.77 30.73 -4.83
C PRO A 486 26.11 31.49 -3.54
N ASP A 487 25.13 32.19 -2.94
CA ASP A 487 25.34 33.07 -1.79
C ASP A 487 24.10 33.19 -0.90
N ALA A 488 24.23 33.91 0.22
CA ALA A 488 23.15 34.12 1.17
C ALA A 488 21.97 34.93 0.59
N ALA A 489 22.20 35.79 -0.42
CA ALA A 489 21.14 36.56 -1.06
C ALA A 489 20.24 35.65 -1.91
N ALA A 490 20.83 34.73 -2.66
CA ALA A 490 20.11 33.71 -3.41
C ALA A 490 19.31 32.77 -2.47
N HIS A 491 19.86 32.43 -1.31
CA HIS A 491 19.13 31.66 -0.29
C HIS A 491 17.91 32.43 0.23
N ALA A 492 18.08 33.71 0.59
CA ALA A 492 16.98 34.55 1.07
C ALA A 492 15.90 34.74 -0.01
N SER A 493 16.29 34.94 -1.28
CA SER A 493 15.35 35.07 -2.40
C SER A 493 14.53 33.80 -2.62
N PHE A 494 15.17 32.63 -2.54
CA PHE A 494 14.50 31.34 -2.64
C PHE A 494 13.56 31.12 -1.45
N GLU A 495 14.01 31.36 -0.21
CA GLU A 495 13.19 31.20 0.98
C GLU A 495 11.96 32.12 0.96
N GLN A 496 12.12 33.38 0.59
CA GLN A 496 11.01 34.33 0.46
C GLN A 496 9.96 33.91 -0.58
N HIS A 497 10.36 33.18 -1.62
CA HIS A 497 9.42 32.68 -2.64
C HIS A 497 8.50 31.57 -2.10
N PHE A 498 9.00 30.74 -1.17
CA PHE A 498 8.31 29.51 -0.73
C PHE A 498 7.83 29.51 0.74
N ASN A 499 8.36 30.39 1.59
CA ASN A 499 8.12 30.37 3.05
C ASN A 499 6.64 30.53 3.45
N ASP A 500 5.83 31.23 2.66
CA ASP A 500 4.41 31.45 2.93
C ASP A 500 3.56 30.15 2.79
N ASN A 501 4.12 29.07 2.25
CA ASN A 501 3.47 27.78 2.12
C ASN A 501 4.27 26.70 2.91
N ALA A 502 3.93 26.54 4.19
CA ALA A 502 4.65 25.63 5.10
C ALA A 502 4.76 24.18 4.59
N GLY A 503 3.72 23.68 3.91
CA GLY A 503 3.72 22.32 3.35
C GLY A 503 4.68 22.16 2.17
N LEU A 504 4.68 23.13 1.25
CA LEU A 504 5.60 23.15 0.11
C LEU A 504 7.04 23.41 0.56
N TRP A 505 7.25 24.30 1.54
CA TRP A 505 8.56 24.63 2.10
C TRP A 505 9.29 23.40 2.64
N ALA A 506 8.59 22.53 3.38
CA ALA A 506 9.18 21.30 3.90
C ALA A 506 9.82 20.41 2.81
N LYS A 507 9.25 20.45 1.59
CA LYS A 507 9.71 19.70 0.42
C LYS A 507 10.84 20.40 -0.34
N VAL A 508 10.73 21.72 -0.54
CA VAL A 508 11.66 22.46 -1.40
C VAL A 508 12.84 23.11 -0.67
N LYS A 509 12.83 23.11 0.68
CA LYS A 509 13.89 23.73 1.49
C LYS A 509 15.28 23.28 1.03
N PRO A 510 16.29 24.16 1.03
CA PRO A 510 17.65 23.81 0.66
C PRO A 510 18.19 22.64 1.49
N LYS A 511 18.82 21.67 0.80
CA LYS A 511 19.56 20.57 1.42
C LYS A 511 21.05 20.86 1.20
N GLY A 512 21.72 21.37 2.23
CA GLY A 512 23.05 21.98 2.08
C GLY A 512 22.96 23.26 1.24
N HIS A 513 23.70 23.33 0.14
CA HIS A 513 23.66 24.45 -0.81
C HIS A 513 22.85 24.16 -2.09
N PHE A 514 22.15 23.03 -2.14
CA PHE A 514 21.43 22.59 -3.34
C PHE A 514 19.92 22.69 -3.13
N VAL A 515 19.23 23.09 -4.20
CA VAL A 515 17.78 23.10 -4.32
C VAL A 515 17.38 22.43 -5.64
N VAL A 516 16.15 21.94 -5.71
CA VAL A 516 15.53 21.58 -6.98
C VAL A 516 14.92 22.84 -7.58
N ARG A 517 15.19 23.10 -8.86
CA ARG A 517 14.59 24.17 -9.65
C ARG A 517 13.08 23.94 -9.69
N SER A 518 12.37 24.72 -8.90
CA SER A 518 10.94 24.57 -8.65
C SER A 518 10.31 25.95 -8.65
N TYR A 519 8.99 26.00 -8.80
CA TYR A 519 8.28 27.28 -8.79
C TYR A 519 6.87 27.11 -8.20
N ARG A 520 6.28 28.25 -7.91
CA ARG A 520 4.90 28.37 -7.42
C ARG A 520 4.07 28.99 -8.52
N GLN A 521 2.93 28.39 -8.83
CA GLN A 521 2.03 28.89 -9.87
C GLN A 521 1.36 30.20 -9.47
N ASP A 522 1.22 30.44 -8.16
CA ASP A 522 0.58 31.62 -7.56
C ASP A 522 1.57 32.75 -7.23
N ALA A 523 2.86 32.59 -7.55
CA ALA A 523 3.91 33.55 -7.23
C ALA A 523 4.74 33.95 -8.45
N ASP A 524 5.33 35.14 -8.39
CA ASP A 524 6.17 35.69 -9.44
C ASP A 524 7.52 34.97 -9.52
N ALA A 525 7.68 34.09 -10.51
CA ALA A 525 8.87 33.28 -10.71
C ALA A 525 10.13 34.09 -11.08
N SER A 526 10.01 35.37 -11.48
CA SER A 526 11.16 36.23 -11.78
C SER A 526 12.03 36.53 -10.57
N LYS A 527 11.53 36.26 -9.36
CA LYS A 527 12.23 36.44 -8.08
C LYS A 527 13.10 35.25 -7.69
N LEU A 528 13.07 34.16 -8.46
CA LEU A 528 13.90 32.99 -8.19
C LEU A 528 15.35 33.24 -8.61
N PRO A 529 16.34 32.64 -7.91
CA PRO A 529 17.76 32.82 -8.22
C PRO A 529 18.24 32.04 -9.46
N TYR A 530 17.32 31.43 -10.21
CA TYR A 530 17.61 30.60 -11.38
C TYR A 530 16.51 30.71 -12.43
N GLU A 531 16.87 30.41 -13.68
CA GLU A 531 15.91 30.26 -14.76
C GLU A 531 15.15 28.94 -14.63
N LEU A 532 13.85 28.99 -14.93
CA LEU A 532 12.99 27.82 -14.93
C LEU A 532 13.42 26.85 -16.03
N VAL A 533 13.32 25.56 -15.75
CA VAL A 533 13.61 24.51 -16.72
C VAL A 533 12.38 24.32 -17.60
N ALA A 534 12.60 24.27 -18.92
CA ALA A 534 11.54 23.93 -19.87
C ALA A 534 11.27 22.42 -19.84
N ALA A 535 9.99 22.03 -19.86
CA ALA A 535 9.59 20.64 -19.95
C ALA A 535 10.06 20.04 -21.29
N THR A 536 10.88 18.99 -21.23
CA THR A 536 11.30 18.23 -22.41
C THR A 536 11.12 16.73 -22.17
N PRO A 537 10.86 15.93 -23.22
CA PRO A 537 10.80 14.47 -23.11
C PRO A 537 12.01 13.84 -22.42
N ALA A 538 13.19 14.46 -22.53
CA ALA A 538 14.44 14.01 -21.93
C ALA A 538 14.39 13.90 -20.39
N ILE A 539 13.47 14.60 -19.73
CA ILE A 539 13.24 14.51 -18.28
C ILE A 539 12.63 13.14 -17.94
N ASP A 540 11.60 12.73 -18.68
CA ASP A 540 10.96 11.41 -18.50
C ASP A 540 11.93 10.28 -18.87
N MET A 541 12.79 10.50 -19.87
CA MET A 541 13.77 9.49 -20.30
C MET A 541 14.84 9.24 -19.23
N TRP A 542 15.28 10.27 -18.50
CA TRP A 542 16.15 10.08 -17.34
C TRP A 542 15.45 9.28 -16.24
N ALA A 543 14.20 9.62 -15.93
CA ALA A 543 13.40 8.92 -14.94
C ALA A 543 13.14 7.44 -15.32
N LEU A 544 12.92 7.14 -16.59
CA LEU A 544 12.89 5.77 -17.13
C LEU A 544 14.23 5.04 -16.92
N GLY A 545 15.35 5.75 -17.09
CA GLY A 545 16.69 5.24 -16.77
C GLY A 545 16.85 4.87 -15.30
N CYS A 546 16.42 5.74 -14.38
CA CYS A 546 16.41 5.45 -12.94
C CYS A 546 15.55 4.21 -12.61
N MET A 547 14.37 4.10 -13.24
CA MET A 547 13.47 2.97 -13.09
C MET A 547 14.12 1.66 -13.57
N LEU A 548 14.67 1.65 -14.79
CA LEU A 548 15.36 0.48 -15.35
C LEU A 548 16.54 0.07 -14.47
N PHE A 549 17.36 1.03 -14.02
CA PHE A 549 18.51 0.77 -13.16
C PHE A 549 18.08 0.05 -11.88
N GLN A 550 17.03 0.53 -11.22
CA GLN A 550 16.52 -0.09 -10.00
C GLN A 550 15.92 -1.47 -10.26
N MET A 551 15.22 -1.66 -11.37
CA MET A 551 14.63 -2.95 -11.72
C MET A 551 15.70 -4.03 -12.00
N VAL A 552 16.82 -3.68 -12.62
CA VAL A 552 17.89 -4.65 -12.95
C VAL A 552 18.93 -4.82 -11.83
N SER A 553 19.22 -3.77 -11.06
CA SER A 553 20.24 -3.80 -9.99
C SER A 553 19.66 -4.07 -8.60
N GLY A 554 18.38 -3.81 -8.39
CA GLY A 554 17.73 -3.82 -7.07
C GLY A 554 18.05 -2.61 -6.19
N GLU A 555 18.86 -1.68 -6.68
CA GLU A 555 19.36 -0.53 -5.94
C GLU A 555 18.87 0.77 -6.58
N GLU A 556 18.68 1.80 -5.76
CA GLU A 556 18.38 3.14 -6.27
C GLU A 556 19.63 3.78 -6.88
N LEU A 557 19.43 4.61 -7.91
CA LEU A 557 20.54 5.36 -8.53
C LEU A 557 21.16 6.32 -7.49
N VAL A 558 20.31 6.95 -6.69
CA VAL A 558 20.66 7.79 -5.53
C VAL A 558 19.72 7.41 -4.38
N PRO A 559 20.20 7.25 -3.13
CA PRO A 559 19.35 6.93 -1.99
C PRO A 559 18.25 7.97 -1.73
N THR A 560 17.02 7.50 -1.55
CA THR A 560 15.85 8.34 -1.26
C THR A 560 15.22 8.04 0.09
N ASP A 561 14.36 8.96 0.56
CA ASP A 561 13.50 8.76 1.73
C ASP A 561 12.16 8.08 1.36
N VAL A 562 11.26 7.97 2.32
CA VAL A 562 9.92 7.35 2.13
C VAL A 562 9.05 8.06 1.09
N ASN A 563 9.36 9.31 0.72
CA ASN A 563 8.65 10.10 -0.28
C ASN A 563 9.36 10.08 -1.65
N GLN A 564 10.38 9.23 -1.81
CA GLN A 564 11.25 9.17 -2.99
C GLN A 564 11.97 10.50 -3.27
N ASP A 565 12.25 11.26 -2.21
CA ASP A 565 13.07 12.46 -2.27
C ASP A 565 14.51 12.16 -1.85
N VAL A 566 15.47 12.78 -2.54
CA VAL A 566 16.90 12.58 -2.26
C VAL A 566 17.21 13.04 -0.84
N THR A 567 17.90 12.20 -0.07
CA THR A 567 18.27 12.55 1.31
C THR A 567 19.26 13.73 1.35
N ALA A 568 19.31 14.44 2.48
CA ALA A 568 20.19 15.61 2.63
C ALA A 568 21.67 15.27 2.35
N ASP A 569 22.11 14.07 2.76
CA ASP A 569 23.48 13.60 2.58
C ASP A 569 23.80 13.21 1.12
N SER A 570 22.77 12.93 0.32
CA SER A 570 22.92 12.43 -1.06
C SER A 570 22.61 13.45 -2.15
N ILE A 571 22.07 14.63 -1.81
CA ILE A 571 21.67 15.64 -2.83
C ILE A 571 22.85 16.14 -3.66
N HIS A 572 24.04 16.24 -3.06
CA HIS A 572 25.25 16.60 -3.79
C HIS A 572 25.57 15.55 -4.88
N ILE A 573 25.31 14.26 -4.63
CA ILE A 573 25.53 13.20 -5.62
C ILE A 573 24.55 13.37 -6.79
N ALA A 574 23.25 13.54 -6.49
CA ALA A 574 22.22 13.76 -7.51
C ALA A 574 22.52 14.98 -8.40
N ALA A 575 22.99 16.08 -7.80
CA ALA A 575 23.28 17.31 -8.52
C ALA A 575 24.62 17.33 -9.28
N THR A 576 25.55 16.39 -9.00
CA THR A 576 26.93 16.41 -9.55
C THR A 576 27.32 15.15 -10.31
N TRP A 577 26.32 14.46 -10.87
CA TRP A 577 26.57 13.36 -11.80
C TRP A 577 27.43 13.83 -12.98
N SER A 578 28.35 12.96 -13.38
CA SER A 578 29.06 13.05 -14.65
C SER A 578 28.92 11.73 -15.37
N ASP A 579 28.97 11.72 -16.70
CA ASP A 579 28.82 10.49 -17.48
C ASP A 579 29.83 9.41 -17.04
N ALA A 580 31.06 9.81 -16.67
CA ALA A 580 32.05 8.89 -16.13
C ALA A 580 31.65 8.27 -14.78
N LYS A 581 30.99 9.03 -13.89
CA LYS A 581 30.48 8.50 -12.62
C LYS A 581 29.29 7.56 -12.86
N LEU A 582 28.38 7.93 -13.77
CA LEU A 582 27.22 7.12 -14.14
C LEU A 582 27.65 5.79 -14.76
N CYS A 583 28.56 5.81 -15.74
CA CYS A 583 29.11 4.59 -16.37
C CYS A 583 29.69 3.63 -15.32
N ARG A 584 30.53 4.13 -14.41
CA ARG A 584 31.11 3.29 -13.34
C ARG A 584 30.04 2.68 -12.43
N ARG A 585 29.03 3.48 -12.06
CA ARG A 585 27.92 3.01 -11.21
C ARG A 585 27.13 1.91 -11.92
N ILE A 586 26.77 2.12 -13.19
CA ILE A 586 26.05 1.16 -14.03
C ILE A 586 26.85 -0.14 -14.18
N GLU A 587 28.11 -0.06 -14.60
CA GLU A 587 28.99 -1.23 -14.79
C GLU A 587 29.22 -2.03 -13.49
N SER A 588 29.26 -1.35 -12.34
CA SER A 588 29.48 -2.01 -11.05
C SER A 588 28.25 -2.73 -10.49
N GLN A 589 27.03 -2.36 -10.94
CA GLN A 589 25.77 -2.83 -10.34
C GLN A 589 24.91 -3.66 -11.30
N VAL A 590 25.13 -3.54 -12.61
CA VAL A 590 24.30 -4.18 -13.64
C VAL A 590 25.14 -5.20 -14.39
N ALA A 591 24.77 -6.48 -14.30
CA ALA A 591 25.53 -7.54 -14.97
C ALA A 591 25.24 -7.66 -16.47
N ASN A 592 24.01 -7.35 -16.91
CA ASN A 592 23.59 -7.53 -18.29
C ASN A 592 24.16 -6.41 -19.19
N GLN A 593 24.94 -6.78 -20.21
CA GLN A 593 25.64 -5.82 -21.08
C GLN A 593 24.68 -4.99 -21.95
N HIS A 594 23.56 -5.56 -22.41
CA HIS A 594 22.56 -4.82 -23.18
C HIS A 594 21.78 -3.84 -22.30
N ALA A 595 21.50 -4.21 -21.05
CA ALA A 595 20.89 -3.31 -20.07
C ALA A 595 21.84 -2.16 -19.71
N GLN A 596 23.13 -2.45 -19.50
CA GLN A 596 24.15 -1.42 -19.29
C GLN A 596 24.20 -0.44 -20.47
N ASP A 597 24.18 -0.94 -21.70
CA ASP A 597 24.23 -0.12 -22.91
C ASP A 597 23.01 0.81 -23.00
N LEU A 598 21.81 0.29 -22.79
CA LEU A 598 20.59 1.13 -22.76
C LEU A 598 20.65 2.18 -21.63
N LEU A 599 21.08 1.79 -20.44
CA LEU A 599 21.21 2.69 -19.30
C LEU A 599 22.21 3.83 -19.57
N LYS A 600 23.30 3.57 -20.30
CA LYS A 600 24.28 4.58 -20.70
C LYS A 600 23.73 5.59 -21.72
N HIS A 601 22.67 5.24 -22.46
CA HIS A 601 21.98 6.15 -23.37
C HIS A 601 20.80 6.90 -22.72
N LEU A 602 20.23 6.35 -21.64
CA LEU A 602 19.16 6.98 -20.85
C LEU A 602 19.71 7.95 -19.79
N LEU A 603 20.72 7.51 -19.03
CA LEU A 603 21.35 8.24 -17.93
C LEU A 603 22.55 9.03 -18.46
N VAL A 604 22.28 10.01 -19.33
CA VAL A 604 23.26 10.95 -19.87
C VAL A 604 23.02 12.33 -19.25
N VAL A 605 24.08 13.01 -18.81
CA VAL A 605 23.94 14.31 -18.14
C VAL A 605 23.33 15.36 -19.07
N ASP A 606 23.81 15.46 -20.31
CA ASP A 606 23.25 16.37 -21.31
C ASP A 606 21.87 15.89 -21.80
N PRO A 607 20.77 16.66 -21.56
CA PRO A 607 19.43 16.26 -21.97
C PRO A 607 19.26 16.12 -23.49
N ALA A 608 20.00 16.87 -24.30
CA ALA A 608 19.91 16.79 -25.76
C ALA A 608 20.49 15.48 -26.32
N SER A 609 21.37 14.84 -25.56
CA SER A 609 22.04 13.58 -25.91
C SER A 609 21.28 12.34 -25.42
N ARG A 610 20.20 12.49 -24.64
CA ARG A 610 19.41 11.36 -24.12
C ARG A 610 18.59 10.69 -25.22
N VAL A 611 18.56 9.35 -25.19
CA VAL A 611 17.77 8.56 -26.14
C VAL A 611 16.26 8.84 -25.99
N SER A 612 15.55 8.91 -27.11
CA SER A 612 14.09 9.11 -27.12
C SER A 612 13.34 7.80 -26.82
N ALA A 613 12.09 7.89 -26.37
CA ALA A 613 11.24 6.72 -26.14
C ALA A 613 11.11 5.81 -27.38
N ALA A 614 11.05 6.39 -28.58
CA ALA A 614 11.04 5.63 -29.84
C ALA A 614 12.33 4.81 -30.01
N ALA A 615 13.49 5.45 -29.80
CA ALA A 615 14.78 4.78 -29.94
C ALA A 615 15.04 3.74 -28.83
N VAL A 616 14.43 3.89 -27.65
CA VAL A 616 14.44 2.84 -26.61
C VAL A 616 13.71 1.58 -27.12
N LEU A 617 12.55 1.74 -27.76
CA LEU A 617 11.75 0.61 -28.28
C LEU A 617 12.51 -0.19 -29.35
N ASP A 618 13.38 0.47 -30.12
CA ASP A 618 14.23 -0.15 -31.14
C ASP A 618 15.56 -0.70 -30.59
N HIS A 619 15.85 -0.51 -29.30
CA HIS A 619 17.14 -0.89 -28.71
C HIS A 619 17.28 -2.41 -28.54
N SER A 620 18.49 -2.94 -28.75
CA SER A 620 18.81 -4.38 -28.66
C SER A 620 18.41 -5.04 -27.34
N PHE A 621 18.40 -4.30 -26.24
CA PHE A 621 17.91 -4.77 -24.95
C PHE A 621 16.42 -5.19 -24.99
N LEU A 622 15.60 -4.51 -25.79
CA LEU A 622 14.17 -4.79 -25.92
C LEU A 622 13.83 -5.63 -27.15
N THR A 623 14.60 -5.54 -28.24
CA THR A 623 14.33 -6.31 -29.47
C THR A 623 14.96 -7.69 -29.44
N GLY A 624 16.00 -7.91 -28.63
CA GLY A 624 16.77 -9.15 -28.62
C GLY A 624 17.63 -9.34 -29.87
N GLU A 625 17.63 -8.38 -30.80
CA GLU A 625 18.50 -8.42 -31.96
C GLU A 625 19.95 -8.11 -31.56
N PRO A 626 20.93 -8.90 -32.03
CA PRO A 626 22.33 -8.60 -31.81
C PRO A 626 22.62 -7.23 -32.42
N GLY A 627 22.90 -6.24 -31.57
CA GLY A 627 23.12 -4.86 -31.99
C GLY A 627 24.11 -4.76 -33.14
N HIS A 628 23.96 -3.71 -33.96
CA HIS A 628 24.72 -3.39 -35.18
C HIS A 628 26.26 -3.46 -35.06
N ALA A 629 26.81 -3.68 -33.86
CA ALA A 629 28.18 -4.14 -33.63
C ALA A 629 28.51 -5.49 -34.32
N SER A 630 27.53 -6.35 -34.59
CA SER A 630 27.78 -7.67 -35.21
C SER A 630 28.34 -7.56 -36.65
N THR A 631 27.97 -6.53 -37.40
CA THR A 631 28.49 -6.30 -38.77
C THR A 631 29.90 -5.72 -38.76
N ALA A 632 30.23 -4.91 -37.75
CA ALA A 632 31.58 -4.38 -37.53
C ALA A 632 32.55 -5.47 -37.07
N VAL A 633 32.11 -6.45 -36.28
CA VAL A 633 32.91 -7.62 -35.90
C VAL A 633 33.16 -8.52 -37.13
N VAL A 634 32.19 -8.67 -38.04
CA VAL A 634 32.37 -9.44 -39.28
C VAL A 634 33.32 -8.75 -40.26
N HIS A 635 33.25 -7.41 -40.40
CA HIS A 635 34.22 -6.65 -41.19
C HIS A 635 35.61 -6.62 -40.55
N ALA A 636 35.70 -6.45 -39.22
CA ALA A 636 36.96 -6.51 -38.48
C ALA A 636 37.61 -7.90 -38.59
N PHE A 637 36.83 -8.98 -38.62
CA PHE A 637 37.35 -10.34 -38.79
C PHE A 637 37.94 -10.57 -40.20
N GLN A 638 37.40 -9.90 -41.22
CA GLN A 638 37.93 -9.94 -42.59
C GLN A 638 39.21 -9.09 -42.75
N ASP A 639 39.29 -7.96 -42.04
CA ASP A 639 40.50 -7.11 -42.01
C ASP A 639 41.64 -7.74 -41.17
N ILE A 640 41.31 -8.49 -40.11
CA ILE A 640 42.27 -9.25 -39.28
C ILE A 640 42.94 -10.38 -40.08
N GLN A 641 42.23 -11.01 -41.03
CA GLN A 641 42.81 -12.06 -41.88
C GLN A 641 43.83 -11.54 -42.91
N ALA A 642 43.71 -10.28 -43.34
CA ALA A 642 44.68 -9.65 -44.25
C ALA A 642 45.95 -9.20 -43.50
N SER A 643 45.82 -8.76 -42.25
CA SER A 643 46.92 -8.31 -41.39
C SER A 643 47.79 -9.48 -40.87
N HIS A 644 47.24 -10.69 -40.80
CA HIS A 644 47.90 -11.89 -40.26
C HIS A 644 49.15 -12.36 -41.04
N ARG A 645 49.27 -12.03 -42.33
CA ARG A 645 50.42 -12.47 -43.17
C ARG A 645 51.65 -11.55 -43.08
N ASP A 646 51.47 -10.29 -42.69
CA ASP A 646 52.56 -9.31 -42.64
C ASP A 646 53.27 -9.30 -41.27
N VAL A 647 52.56 -9.75 -40.22
CA VAL A 647 53.05 -9.84 -38.83
C VAL A 647 53.95 -11.05 -38.60
N GLU A 648 53.72 -12.18 -39.28
CA GLU A 648 54.52 -13.41 -39.16
C GLU A 648 56.01 -13.21 -39.54
N ALA A 649 56.29 -12.32 -40.49
CA ALA A 649 57.66 -12.03 -40.94
C ALA A 649 58.45 -11.15 -39.96
N ARG A 650 57.74 -10.33 -39.16
CA ARG A 650 58.37 -9.41 -38.18
C ARG A 650 58.51 -10.03 -36.78
N LEU A 651 57.71 -11.05 -36.47
CA LEU A 651 57.67 -11.71 -35.16
C LEU A 651 58.91 -12.57 -34.85
N ASN A 652 59.62 -13.07 -35.87
CA ASN A 652 60.81 -13.91 -35.67
C ASN A 652 62.07 -13.14 -35.21
N LEU A 653 62.06 -11.80 -35.22
CA LEU A 653 63.23 -10.98 -34.87
C LEU A 653 63.15 -10.31 -33.48
N LEU A 654 61.98 -10.29 -32.83
CA LEU A 654 61.77 -9.61 -31.54
C LEU A 654 61.58 -10.57 -30.34
N LEU A 655 61.65 -11.87 -30.58
CA LEU A 655 61.28 -12.92 -29.62
C LEU A 655 62.24 -13.08 -28.41
N GLU A 656 63.43 -12.47 -28.44
CA GLU A 656 64.40 -12.61 -27.33
C GLU A 656 64.35 -11.47 -26.29
N SER A 657 63.71 -10.33 -26.60
CA SER A 657 63.71 -9.16 -25.69
C SER A 657 62.43 -9.00 -24.86
N ALA A 658 61.35 -9.73 -25.16
CA ALA A 658 60.00 -9.43 -24.62
C ALA A 658 59.56 -10.29 -23.43
N GLN A 659 60.29 -11.37 -23.08
CA GLN A 659 59.86 -12.30 -22.03
C GLN A 659 59.98 -11.73 -20.60
N THR A 660 60.85 -10.76 -20.37
CA THR A 660 61.04 -10.12 -19.06
C THR A 660 60.03 -9.00 -18.78
N THR A 661 59.55 -8.30 -19.81
CA THR A 661 58.63 -7.16 -19.64
C THR A 661 57.18 -7.60 -19.42
N ASP A 662 56.74 -8.67 -20.07
CA ASP A 662 55.36 -9.17 -19.94
C ASP A 662 55.12 -9.83 -18.58
N HIS A 663 56.11 -10.53 -18.03
CA HIS A 663 56.03 -11.04 -16.65
C HIS A 663 55.92 -9.88 -15.64
N LEU A 664 56.68 -8.79 -15.81
CA LEU A 664 56.61 -7.63 -14.92
C LEU A 664 55.28 -6.88 -15.03
N ILE A 665 54.73 -6.73 -16.22
CA ILE A 665 53.44 -6.06 -16.46
C ILE A 665 52.28 -6.92 -15.95
N GLN A 666 52.32 -8.23 -16.13
CA GLN A 666 51.33 -9.14 -15.57
C GLN A 666 51.42 -9.14 -14.05
N THR A 667 52.60 -9.28 -13.45
CA THR A 667 52.77 -9.21 -11.99
C THR A 667 52.31 -7.86 -11.42
N ALA A 668 52.61 -6.75 -12.09
CA ALA A 668 52.13 -5.42 -11.70
C ALA A 668 50.60 -5.29 -11.84
N ARG A 669 49.99 -5.85 -12.90
CA ARG A 669 48.52 -5.85 -13.07
C ARG A 669 47.82 -6.72 -12.04
N THR A 670 48.35 -7.90 -11.72
CA THR A 670 47.79 -8.74 -10.67
C THR A 670 47.90 -8.03 -9.32
N GLN A 671 49.07 -7.47 -9.00
CA GLN A 671 49.28 -6.70 -7.77
C GLN A 671 48.36 -5.46 -7.69
N LEU A 672 48.18 -4.72 -8.78
CA LEU A 672 47.29 -3.54 -8.82
C LEU A 672 45.82 -3.93 -8.65
N THR A 673 45.41 -5.09 -9.19
CA THR A 673 44.05 -5.60 -9.07
C THR A 673 43.78 -6.09 -7.65
N THR A 674 44.74 -6.79 -7.04
CA THR A 674 44.66 -7.19 -5.62
C THR A 674 44.65 -5.97 -4.71
N LEU A 675 45.49 -4.96 -4.96
CA LEU A 675 45.52 -3.72 -4.19
C LEU A 675 44.20 -2.93 -4.32
N LYS A 676 43.63 -2.86 -5.53
CA LYS A 676 42.33 -2.22 -5.78
C LYS A 676 41.20 -2.94 -5.05
N GLN A 677 41.21 -4.27 -5.03
CA GLN A 677 40.24 -5.09 -4.30
C GLN A 677 40.40 -4.94 -2.79
N SER A 678 41.63 -4.92 -2.27
CA SER A 678 41.91 -4.64 -0.85
C SER A 678 41.48 -3.24 -0.41
N VAL A 679 41.71 -2.21 -1.22
CA VAL A 679 41.29 -0.82 -0.91
C VAL A 679 39.77 -0.68 -0.93
N VAL A 680 39.09 -1.23 -1.95
CA VAL A 680 37.62 -1.20 -2.01
C VAL A 680 37.01 -2.00 -0.86
N ARG A 681 37.59 -3.16 -0.53
CA ARG A 681 37.17 -3.98 0.62
C ARG A 681 37.41 -3.27 1.95
N GLY A 682 38.57 -2.65 2.15
CA GLY A 682 38.89 -1.89 3.37
C GLY A 682 38.00 -0.66 3.56
N VAL A 683 37.64 0.06 2.48
CA VAL A 683 36.70 1.19 2.53
C VAL A 683 35.27 0.72 2.81
N PHE A 684 34.86 -0.39 2.21
CA PHE A 684 33.53 -0.98 2.40
C PHE A 684 33.37 -1.54 3.83
N ASP A 685 34.33 -2.35 4.29
CA ASP A 685 34.36 -2.91 5.64
C ASP A 685 34.47 -1.81 6.71
N ALA A 686 35.22 -0.72 6.46
CA ALA A 686 35.28 0.44 7.38
C ALA A 686 33.95 1.21 7.51
N SER A 687 33.14 1.23 6.44
CA SER A 687 31.83 1.91 6.41
C SER A 687 30.69 1.07 7.00
N GLU A 688 30.73 -0.27 6.89
CA GLU A 688 29.68 -1.17 7.38
C GLU A 688 29.95 -1.72 8.79
N ALA A 689 31.21 -1.95 9.19
CA ALA A 689 31.58 -2.57 10.47
C ALA A 689 31.66 -1.56 11.63
N THR A 690 30.55 -0.90 11.95
CA THR A 690 30.46 0.01 13.11
C THR A 690 30.17 -0.71 14.44
N VAL A 691 29.92 -2.02 14.40
CA VAL A 691 29.70 -2.91 15.56
C VAL A 691 30.41 -4.25 15.31
N PRO A 692 30.75 -5.04 16.34
CA PRO A 692 31.32 -6.38 16.17
C PRO A 692 30.34 -7.29 15.40
N THR A 693 30.82 -7.93 14.34
CA THR A 693 30.00 -8.79 13.47
C THR A 693 30.29 -10.29 13.63
N SER A 694 31.34 -10.63 14.39
CA SER A 694 31.73 -12.01 14.70
C SER A 694 31.27 -12.38 16.11
N PHE A 695 30.38 -13.37 16.19
CA PHE A 695 29.80 -13.83 17.45
C PHE A 695 29.48 -15.33 17.42
N ALA A 696 29.45 -15.95 18.59
CA ALA A 696 29.04 -17.33 18.79
C ALA A 696 27.87 -17.40 19.77
N VAL A 697 27.06 -18.45 19.66
CA VAL A 697 25.88 -18.63 20.50
C VAL A 697 25.95 -20.01 21.17
N PHE A 698 25.83 -20.06 22.49
CA PHE A 698 25.93 -21.29 23.28
C PHE A 698 24.74 -21.46 24.24
N PRO A 699 24.39 -22.71 24.62
CA PRO A 699 23.21 -22.98 25.46
C PRO A 699 23.44 -22.67 26.94
N GLU A 700 24.68 -22.41 27.36
CA GLU A 700 25.05 -22.18 28.76
C GLU A 700 26.00 -21.00 28.94
N ARG A 701 25.98 -20.38 30.13
CA ARG A 701 26.91 -19.33 30.53
C ARG A 701 28.27 -19.93 30.89
N MET A 702 29.36 -19.35 30.40
CA MET A 702 30.72 -19.78 30.76
C MET A 702 30.96 -19.63 32.27
N PRO A 703 31.59 -20.61 32.93
CA PRO A 703 31.82 -20.60 34.37
C PRO A 703 32.89 -19.58 34.76
N TRP A 704 32.68 -18.87 35.87
CA TRP A 704 33.68 -17.99 36.50
C TRP A 704 34.43 -18.75 37.60
N THR A 705 35.76 -18.72 37.59
CA THR A 705 36.59 -19.52 38.52
C THR A 705 36.76 -18.86 39.88
N ASN A 706 36.24 -19.53 40.90
CA ASN A 706 36.84 -19.61 42.24
C ASN A 706 37.19 -21.09 42.51
N ALA A 707 38.11 -21.34 43.44
CA ALA A 707 38.70 -22.66 43.72
C ALA A 707 37.68 -23.81 43.98
N ASP A 708 36.41 -23.51 44.27
CA ASP A 708 35.35 -24.49 44.56
C ASP A 708 34.54 -24.96 43.31
N ASN A 709 34.81 -24.45 42.10
CA ASN A 709 33.93 -24.63 40.93
C ASN A 709 34.42 -25.65 39.86
N GLN A 710 35.53 -26.37 40.08
CA GLN A 710 36.15 -27.24 39.06
C GLN A 710 35.24 -28.35 38.52
N THR A 711 34.33 -28.89 39.33
CA THR A 711 33.41 -29.97 38.90
C THR A 711 32.33 -29.47 37.95
N ARG A 712 31.92 -28.20 38.07
CA ARG A 712 30.86 -27.59 37.26
C ARG A 712 31.36 -27.17 35.87
N SER A 713 32.66 -26.87 35.74
CA SER A 713 33.27 -26.49 34.47
C SER A 713 33.32 -27.64 33.45
N SER A 714 33.53 -28.88 33.88
CA SER A 714 33.61 -30.03 32.96
C SER A 714 32.26 -30.42 32.35
N GLU A 715 31.15 -30.19 33.08
CA GLU A 715 29.78 -30.42 32.58
C GLU A 715 29.38 -29.37 31.54
N VAL A 716 29.71 -28.09 31.79
CA VAL A 716 29.47 -26.99 30.85
C VAL A 716 30.30 -27.16 29.56
N GLU A 717 31.57 -27.57 29.70
CA GLU A 717 32.44 -27.89 28.55
C GLU A 717 31.86 -29.02 27.68
N ALA A 718 31.35 -30.10 28.31
CA ALA A 718 30.70 -31.19 27.60
C ALA A 718 29.41 -30.74 26.90
N SER A 719 28.63 -29.85 27.52
CA SER A 719 27.40 -29.27 26.96
C SER A 719 27.69 -28.41 25.72
N ILE A 720 28.70 -27.55 25.78
CA ILE A 720 29.15 -26.72 24.65
C ILE A 720 29.69 -27.60 23.52
N TYR A 721 30.50 -28.60 23.84
CA TYR A 721 31.03 -29.53 22.85
C TYR A 721 29.90 -30.30 22.12
N GLN A 722 28.92 -30.81 22.87
CA GLN A 722 27.75 -31.49 22.32
C GLN A 722 26.91 -30.54 21.45
N HIS A 723 26.79 -29.26 21.83
CA HIS A 723 26.10 -28.25 21.04
C HIS A 723 26.78 -28.01 19.70
N VAL A 724 28.11 -27.82 19.68
CA VAL A 724 28.90 -27.64 18.46
C VAL A 724 28.79 -28.86 17.54
N GLN A 725 28.88 -30.08 18.09
CA GLN A 725 28.72 -31.31 17.30
C GLN A 725 27.32 -31.45 16.70
N THR A 726 26.27 -31.16 17.48
CA THR A 726 24.88 -31.21 17.02
C THR A 726 24.64 -30.17 15.93
N PHE A 727 25.17 -28.96 16.12
CA PHE A 727 25.12 -27.88 15.14
C PHE A 727 25.78 -28.31 13.83
N LEU A 728 27.04 -28.76 13.86
CA LEU A 728 27.77 -29.22 12.67
C LEU A 728 27.09 -30.41 11.96
N ALA A 729 26.53 -31.37 12.70
CA ALA A 729 25.77 -32.49 12.14
C ALA A 729 24.47 -32.04 11.45
N CYS A 730 23.75 -31.06 12.01
CA CYS A 730 22.60 -30.44 11.35
C CYS A 730 23.01 -29.75 10.04
N CYS A 731 24.15 -29.05 10.03
CA CYS A 731 24.66 -28.37 8.84
C CYS A 731 24.95 -29.35 7.69
N LYS A 732 25.56 -30.50 8.00
CA LYS A 732 25.72 -31.62 7.04
C LYS A 732 24.40 -32.07 6.43
N SER A 733 23.40 -32.30 7.28
CA SER A 733 22.08 -32.79 6.83
C SER A 733 21.35 -31.78 5.94
N VAL A 734 21.66 -30.49 6.12
CA VAL A 734 21.13 -29.36 5.34
C VAL A 734 21.90 -29.20 4.03
N SER A 735 23.23 -29.37 4.00
CA SER A 735 24.02 -29.29 2.76
C SER A 735 23.69 -30.41 1.76
N GLU A 736 23.18 -31.55 2.23
CA GLU A 736 22.82 -32.71 1.41
C GLU A 736 21.37 -32.64 0.86
N ARG A 737 20.55 -31.65 1.26
CA ARG A 737 19.14 -31.51 0.83
C ARG A 737 18.85 -30.07 0.36
N THR A 738 18.39 -29.90 -0.88
CA THR A 738 17.99 -28.60 -1.45
C THR A 738 16.92 -27.91 -0.58
N LEU A 739 17.17 -26.68 -0.13
CA LEU A 739 16.43 -26.02 0.96
C LEU A 739 15.07 -25.42 0.53
N HIS A 740 14.06 -25.58 1.40
CA HIS A 740 12.83 -24.77 1.48
C HIS A 740 12.71 -24.20 2.91
N GLY A 741 11.98 -23.08 3.09
CA GLY A 741 11.92 -22.30 4.33
C GLY A 741 11.56 -23.06 5.61
N ASP A 742 10.72 -24.09 5.54
CA ASP A 742 10.30 -24.91 6.70
C ASP A 742 11.44 -25.75 7.30
N THR A 743 12.48 -26.05 6.52
CA THR A 743 13.61 -26.85 6.97
C THR A 743 14.54 -26.06 7.90
N LEU A 744 14.70 -24.75 7.69
CA LEU A 744 15.54 -23.86 8.51
C LEU A 744 14.96 -23.64 9.90
N ALA A 745 13.64 -23.42 10.00
CA ALA A 745 12.96 -23.27 11.28
C ALA A 745 13.08 -24.54 12.15
N ARG A 746 13.03 -25.74 11.54
CA ARG A 746 13.27 -27.02 12.21
C ARG A 746 14.71 -27.21 12.68
N VAL A 747 15.69 -26.72 11.92
CA VAL A 747 17.11 -26.73 12.30
C VAL A 747 17.34 -25.82 13.51
N VAL A 748 16.84 -24.59 13.49
CA VAL A 748 16.93 -23.67 14.64
C VAL A 748 16.18 -24.23 15.86
N GLY A 749 15.03 -24.87 15.67
CA GLY A 749 14.30 -25.55 16.74
C GLY A 749 15.07 -26.71 17.37
N SER A 750 15.86 -27.43 16.57
CA SER A 750 16.72 -28.54 17.03
C SER A 750 17.97 -28.04 17.78
N ILE A 751 18.50 -26.87 17.40
CA ILE A 751 19.67 -26.21 18.02
C ILE A 751 19.30 -25.54 19.35
N THR A 752 18.16 -24.86 19.41
CA THR A 752 17.72 -24.10 20.60
C THR A 752 17.07 -24.96 21.68
N GLN A 753 16.51 -26.14 21.32
CA GLN A 753 15.81 -27.05 22.23
C GLN A 753 14.79 -26.36 23.16
N THR A 754 14.18 -25.24 22.73
CA THR A 754 13.28 -24.38 23.52
C THR A 754 13.88 -23.71 24.77
N ARG A 755 15.21 -23.66 24.90
CA ARG A 755 15.93 -23.01 26.00
C ARG A 755 16.58 -21.70 25.57
N PRO A 756 16.70 -20.70 26.48
CA PRO A 756 17.41 -19.46 26.17
C PRO A 756 18.87 -19.76 25.82
N MET A 757 19.39 -19.03 24.84
CA MET A 757 20.75 -19.14 24.35
C MET A 757 21.55 -17.91 24.73
N TYR A 758 22.88 -17.99 24.76
CA TYR A 758 23.74 -16.89 25.17
C TYR A 758 24.69 -16.52 24.03
N LEU A 759 24.65 -15.26 23.59
CA LEU A 759 25.48 -14.70 22.54
C LEU A 759 26.75 -14.11 23.12
N TYR A 760 27.88 -14.58 22.61
CA TYR A 760 29.23 -14.14 22.94
C TYR A 760 29.85 -13.48 21.73
N LEU A 761 30.48 -12.31 21.92
CA LEU A 761 31.29 -11.70 20.89
C LEU A 761 32.62 -12.45 20.76
N VAL A 762 33.25 -12.37 19.59
CA VAL A 762 34.53 -13.02 19.29
C VAL A 762 35.61 -11.97 19.10
N ASP A 763 36.74 -12.14 19.80
CA ASP A 763 38.00 -11.47 19.48
C ASP A 763 38.57 -12.13 18.21
N GLU A 764 38.55 -11.41 17.10
CA GLU A 764 38.93 -11.93 15.77
C GLU A 764 40.44 -12.09 15.60
N VAL A 765 41.23 -11.51 16.50
CA VAL A 765 42.69 -11.68 16.51
C VAL A 765 43.06 -12.96 17.25
N HIS A 766 42.48 -13.15 18.43
CA HIS A 766 42.80 -14.29 19.29
C HIS A 766 41.93 -15.51 19.03
N ASN A 767 40.86 -15.33 18.24
CA ASN A 767 39.84 -16.35 17.97
C ASN A 767 39.24 -16.92 19.26
N THR A 768 38.93 -16.04 20.21
CA THR A 768 38.38 -16.38 21.52
C THR A 768 37.09 -15.63 21.77
N VAL A 769 36.17 -16.21 22.53
CA VAL A 769 34.97 -15.50 22.99
C VAL A 769 35.29 -14.55 24.13
N VAL A 770 34.58 -13.42 24.20
CA VAL A 770 34.70 -12.42 25.26
C VAL A 770 33.41 -12.29 26.07
N TRP A 771 33.55 -12.05 27.38
CA TRP A 771 32.43 -11.81 28.31
C TRP A 771 32.91 -11.01 29.52
N ASP A 772 31.97 -10.41 30.25
CA ASP A 772 32.28 -9.54 31.38
C ASP A 772 32.60 -10.36 32.66
N ALA A 773 33.84 -10.33 33.13
CA ALA A 773 34.29 -11.08 34.31
C ALA A 773 35.15 -10.23 35.28
N PRO A 774 34.90 -10.28 36.63
CA PRO A 774 33.77 -10.92 37.30
C PRO A 774 32.44 -10.20 37.01
N PRO A 775 31.30 -10.92 37.00
CA PRO A 775 30.00 -10.31 36.76
C PRO A 775 29.68 -9.33 37.89
N THR A 776 29.71 -8.04 37.59
CA THR A 776 29.31 -6.97 38.52
C THR A 776 27.89 -6.48 38.16
N ASN A 777 27.25 -5.69 39.02
CA ASN A 777 25.99 -5.04 38.69
C ASN A 777 26.22 -4.05 37.52
N GLY A 778 26.05 -4.52 36.29
CA GLY A 778 26.36 -3.78 35.05
C GLY A 778 26.93 -4.63 33.91
N SER A 779 27.31 -5.89 34.15
CA SER A 779 27.80 -6.81 33.11
C SER A 779 26.71 -7.21 32.12
N LEU A 780 26.90 -6.91 30.83
CA LEU A 780 25.93 -7.12 29.76
C LEU A 780 26.21 -8.41 28.97
N TYR A 781 27.48 -8.80 28.82
CA TYR A 781 27.87 -9.94 27.99
C TYR A 781 28.13 -11.20 28.85
N PRO A 782 27.66 -12.39 28.42
CA PRO A 782 26.95 -12.67 27.17
C PRO A 782 25.47 -12.26 27.17
N ILE A 783 24.96 -11.86 26.00
CA ILE A 783 23.56 -11.41 25.84
C ILE A 783 22.65 -12.64 25.71
N GLU A 784 21.63 -12.72 26.56
CA GLU A 784 20.63 -13.79 26.49
C GLU A 784 19.66 -13.58 25.31
N VAL A 785 19.55 -14.59 24.45
CA VAL A 785 18.64 -14.66 23.29
C VAL A 785 17.50 -15.60 23.63
N HIS A 786 16.28 -15.04 23.70
CA HIS A 786 15.11 -15.78 24.13
C HIS A 786 14.60 -16.73 23.03
N PRO A 787 14.04 -17.92 23.35
CA PRO A 787 13.54 -18.86 22.35
C PRO A 787 12.42 -18.31 21.45
N GLN A 788 11.68 -17.29 21.91
CA GLN A 788 10.62 -16.66 21.10
C GLN A 788 11.18 -15.79 19.95
N ASP A 789 12.48 -15.46 19.98
CA ASP A 789 13.18 -14.73 18.91
C ASP A 789 13.73 -15.68 17.83
N LEU A 790 13.06 -16.82 17.63
CA LEU A 790 13.48 -17.89 16.71
C LEU A 790 13.62 -17.39 15.25
N SER A 791 12.81 -16.41 14.85
CA SER A 791 12.89 -15.75 13.55
C SER A 791 14.16 -14.90 13.38
N PHE A 792 14.62 -14.27 14.47
CA PHE A 792 15.86 -13.50 14.52
C PHE A 792 17.08 -14.43 14.39
N LEU A 793 17.16 -15.51 15.18
CA LEU A 793 18.22 -16.51 15.06
C LEU A 793 18.26 -17.16 13.67
N THR A 794 17.09 -17.49 13.09
CA THR A 794 17.00 -18.04 11.73
C THR A 794 17.57 -17.09 10.68
N SER A 795 17.33 -15.79 10.82
CA SER A 795 17.84 -14.75 9.91
C SER A 795 19.35 -14.48 10.04
N MET A 796 19.96 -14.88 11.15
CA MET A 796 21.38 -14.64 11.48
C MET A 796 22.27 -15.87 11.39
N LEU A 797 21.70 -17.05 11.08
CA LEU A 797 22.43 -18.30 10.95
C LEU A 797 23.76 -18.15 10.17
N PRO A 798 23.82 -17.46 9.01
CA PRO A 798 25.07 -17.27 8.27
C PRO A 798 26.18 -16.54 9.06
N LEU A 799 25.82 -15.59 9.93
CA LEU A 799 26.78 -14.86 10.78
C LEU A 799 27.27 -15.73 11.94
N VAL A 800 26.39 -16.56 12.52
CA VAL A 800 26.74 -17.55 13.55
C VAL A 800 27.78 -18.55 13.03
N PHE A 801 27.65 -18.98 11.77
CA PHE A 801 28.65 -19.82 11.11
C PHE A 801 30.01 -19.13 10.99
N GLY A 802 30.02 -17.85 10.62
CA GLY A 802 31.25 -17.06 10.51
C GLY A 802 32.01 -17.00 11.83
N GLY A 803 31.31 -16.72 12.93
CA GLY A 803 31.90 -16.69 14.27
C GLY A 803 32.42 -18.06 14.73
N LEU A 804 31.64 -19.14 14.54
CA LEU A 804 32.06 -20.50 14.89
C LEU A 804 33.28 -20.96 14.07
N ARG A 805 33.37 -20.57 12.79
CA ARG A 805 34.54 -20.86 11.94
C ARG A 805 35.81 -20.22 12.50
N LEU A 806 35.76 -18.93 12.86
CA LEU A 806 36.90 -18.23 13.45
C LEU A 806 37.38 -18.94 14.72
N LEU A 807 36.44 -19.29 15.59
CA LEU A 807 36.78 -20.01 16.83
C LEU A 807 37.41 -21.40 16.54
N LEU A 808 36.92 -22.14 15.54
CA LEU A 808 37.38 -23.51 15.22
C LEU A 808 38.72 -23.58 14.45
N GLN A 809 39.17 -22.49 13.83
CA GLN A 809 40.44 -22.42 13.09
C GLN A 809 41.67 -22.42 14.00
N HIS A 810 41.50 -22.13 15.29
CA HIS A 810 42.49 -22.34 16.34
C HIS A 810 41.92 -23.31 17.38
N ASP A 811 42.75 -23.98 18.18
CA ASP A 811 42.26 -24.80 19.30
C ASP A 811 41.50 -23.87 20.27
N MET A 812 40.17 -23.83 20.15
CA MET A 812 39.25 -22.83 20.73
C MET A 812 39.45 -22.55 22.22
N LEU A 813 40.09 -23.47 22.94
CA LEU A 813 40.18 -23.51 24.40
C LEU A 813 41.61 -23.41 24.91
N ARG A 814 42.63 -23.37 24.04
CA ARG A 814 44.02 -23.39 24.50
C ARG A 814 44.40 -22.18 25.38
N PRO A 815 44.00 -20.93 25.06
CA PRO A 815 44.20 -19.77 25.94
C PRO A 815 43.30 -19.83 27.20
N LEU A 816 42.02 -20.21 27.03
CA LEU A 816 41.04 -20.38 28.11
C LEU A 816 41.50 -21.38 29.18
N MET A 817 42.09 -22.50 28.77
CA MET A 817 42.61 -23.56 29.65
C MET A 817 43.87 -23.12 30.42
N ASN A 818 44.68 -22.23 29.83
CA ASN A 818 45.88 -21.70 30.46
C ASN A 818 45.55 -20.66 31.55
N ASP A 819 44.57 -19.78 31.32
CA ASP A 819 44.14 -18.79 32.32
C ASP A 819 43.31 -19.39 33.47
N LEU A 820 42.64 -20.52 33.24
CA LEU A 820 41.83 -21.23 34.25
C LEU A 820 42.59 -22.34 35.00
N ASN A 821 43.87 -22.57 34.68
CA ASN A 821 44.74 -23.60 35.29
C ASN A 821 44.12 -25.02 35.26
N LEU A 822 43.38 -25.33 34.20
CA LEU A 822 42.68 -26.61 34.03
C LEU A 822 43.61 -27.61 33.32
N GLY A 823 43.83 -28.76 33.96
CA GLY A 823 44.76 -29.79 33.49
C GLY A 823 44.47 -30.28 32.06
N GLN A 824 45.54 -30.61 31.34
CA GLN A 824 45.51 -31.17 29.98
C GLN A 824 44.79 -32.53 29.93
N THR A 825 43.46 -32.55 29.82
CA THR A 825 42.79 -33.82 29.49
C THR A 825 41.41 -33.61 28.85
N ARG A 826 41.27 -34.20 27.64
CA ARG A 826 40.05 -34.60 26.90
C ARG A 826 39.44 -33.71 25.80
N LEU A 827 39.77 -32.42 25.66
CA LEU A 827 39.26 -31.62 24.53
C LEU A 827 40.11 -31.69 23.24
N LEU A 828 41.33 -32.25 23.30
CA LEU A 828 42.26 -32.39 22.17
C LEU A 828 41.91 -33.49 21.15
N ARG A 829 40.69 -34.03 21.18
CA ARG A 829 40.18 -34.89 20.10
C ARG A 829 38.85 -34.36 19.60
N MET A 830 38.86 -33.14 19.06
CA MET A 830 38.03 -32.90 17.88
C MET A 830 38.46 -33.95 16.84
N ASP A 831 37.59 -34.93 16.62
CA ASP A 831 37.84 -36.05 15.70
C ASP A 831 38.34 -35.51 14.36
N ASP A 832 39.24 -36.25 13.71
CA ASP A 832 39.75 -35.93 12.37
C ASP A 832 38.61 -35.75 11.35
N GLN A 833 37.41 -36.27 11.66
CA GLN A 833 36.18 -35.88 10.97
C GLN A 833 35.94 -34.37 10.99
N CYS A 834 35.86 -33.69 12.13
CA CYS A 834 35.54 -32.25 12.19
C CYS A 834 36.54 -31.37 11.42
N ARG A 835 37.84 -31.73 11.43
CA ARG A 835 38.86 -31.07 10.60
C ARG A 835 38.68 -31.33 9.11
N ASN A 836 38.44 -32.58 8.73
CA ASN A 836 38.13 -32.95 7.34
C ASN A 836 36.86 -32.24 6.82
N TRP A 837 35.89 -31.91 7.69
CA TRP A 837 34.71 -31.12 7.33
C TRP A 837 35.04 -29.65 7.04
N LEU A 838 35.94 -29.03 7.81
CA LEU A 838 36.42 -27.67 7.57
C LEU A 838 37.30 -27.60 6.31
N ASP A 839 38.16 -28.61 6.10
CA ASP A 839 39.02 -28.70 4.90
C ASP A 839 38.21 -28.94 3.62
N ALA A 840 37.13 -29.74 3.69
CA ALA A 840 36.20 -29.93 2.57
C ALA A 840 35.42 -28.65 2.18
N LEU A 841 35.33 -27.67 3.10
CA LEU A 841 34.75 -26.35 2.86
C LEU A 841 35.78 -25.33 2.34
N ASP A 842 37.09 -25.62 2.39
CA ASP A 842 38.19 -24.71 2.01
C ASP A 842 38.77 -24.97 0.60
N GLY A 843 38.24 -25.93 -0.17
CA GLY A 843 38.73 -26.23 -1.52
C GLY A 843 38.50 -25.11 -2.53
N ASP A 844 39.55 -24.31 -2.83
CA ASP A 844 39.87 -23.40 -3.97
C ASP A 844 38.77 -22.62 -4.72
N ARG A 845 37.53 -22.63 -4.23
CA ARG A 845 36.39 -21.83 -4.71
C ARG A 845 35.79 -20.93 -3.60
N MET A 846 36.40 -20.90 -2.42
CA MET A 846 35.82 -20.34 -1.18
C MET A 846 36.62 -19.17 -0.58
N ASN A 847 37.06 -18.21 -1.41
CA ASN A 847 37.73 -17.00 -0.90
C ASN A 847 36.77 -15.86 -0.47
N ASP A 848 35.46 -16.13 -0.41
CA ASP A 848 34.45 -15.30 0.27
C ASP A 848 33.65 -16.20 1.22
N GLY A 849 33.91 -16.05 2.52
CA GLY A 849 33.61 -17.07 3.54
C GLY A 849 32.15 -17.50 3.65
N GLY A 850 31.90 -18.79 3.85
CA GLY A 850 30.70 -19.37 4.50
C GLY A 850 29.34 -19.22 3.82
N PHE A 851 29.16 -18.23 2.94
CA PHE A 851 27.88 -17.90 2.33
C PHE A 851 27.55 -18.78 1.12
N ASP A 852 28.54 -19.45 0.53
CA ASP A 852 28.35 -20.19 -0.73
C ASP A 852 27.62 -21.54 -0.52
N VAL A 853 27.70 -22.15 0.67
CA VAL A 853 26.90 -23.34 1.02
C VAL A 853 25.39 -23.00 1.11
N MET A 854 25.05 -21.78 1.54
CA MET A 854 23.67 -21.28 1.55
C MET A 854 23.25 -20.69 0.20
N ALA A 855 24.19 -20.19 -0.61
CA ALA A 855 23.97 -19.77 -1.99
C ALA A 855 23.68 -20.96 -2.92
N ALA A 856 24.37 -22.09 -2.73
CA ALA A 856 24.08 -23.34 -3.43
C ALA A 856 22.68 -23.91 -3.09
N ALA A 857 22.19 -23.64 -1.87
CA ALA A 857 20.86 -24.05 -1.44
C ALA A 857 19.73 -23.06 -1.86
N THR A 858 20.10 -21.87 -2.33
CA THR A 858 19.19 -20.84 -2.86
C THR A 858 19.60 -20.46 -4.27
N ALA A 859 19.36 -21.38 -5.22
CA ALA A 859 19.73 -21.20 -6.62
C ALA A 859 19.33 -19.80 -7.17
N GLY A 860 20.33 -18.94 -7.39
CA GLY A 860 20.26 -17.81 -8.32
C GLY A 860 20.30 -16.37 -7.77
N SER A 861 20.49 -16.10 -6.47
CA SER A 861 20.57 -14.72 -5.96
C SER A 861 22.01 -14.27 -5.68
N PRO A 862 22.45 -13.05 -6.08
CA PRO A 862 23.78 -12.56 -5.73
C PRO A 862 23.91 -12.41 -4.20
N VAL A 863 24.94 -13.05 -3.66
CA VAL A 863 25.29 -13.21 -2.23
C VAL A 863 25.28 -11.88 -1.45
N MET A 864 25.51 -10.74 -2.11
CA MET A 864 25.50 -9.41 -1.49
C MET A 864 24.15 -8.97 -0.92
N ARG A 865 23.01 -9.32 -1.52
CA ARG A 865 21.68 -8.85 -1.06
C ARG A 865 21.24 -9.47 0.27
N LEU A 866 21.58 -10.75 0.50
CA LEU A 866 21.28 -11.46 1.75
C LEU A 866 22.19 -11.00 2.91
N ARG A 867 23.45 -10.69 2.61
CA ARG A 867 24.44 -10.19 3.58
C ARG A 867 24.03 -8.84 4.17
N GLY A 868 23.64 -7.87 3.34
CA GLY A 868 23.28 -6.53 3.80
C GLY A 868 22.05 -6.49 4.72
N ALA A 869 21.01 -7.28 4.42
CA ALA A 869 19.79 -7.31 5.23
C ALA A 869 20.00 -7.94 6.62
N ALA A 870 20.73 -9.06 6.69
CA ALA A 870 21.06 -9.72 7.96
C ALA A 870 21.97 -8.85 8.83
N LEU A 871 22.98 -8.20 8.23
CA LEU A 871 23.93 -7.34 8.94
C LEU A 871 23.26 -6.09 9.51
N ARG A 872 22.38 -5.43 8.74
CA ARG A 872 21.61 -4.26 9.22
C ARG A 872 20.71 -4.62 10.39
N ARG A 873 20.03 -5.77 10.31
CA ARG A 873 19.16 -6.25 11.38
C ARG A 873 19.93 -6.63 12.64
N PHE A 874 21.09 -7.29 12.50
CA PHE A 874 21.96 -7.62 13.63
C PHE A 874 22.53 -6.37 14.29
N LYS A 875 22.98 -5.38 13.50
CA LYS A 875 23.48 -4.10 13.99
C LYS A 875 22.43 -3.33 14.81
N LEU A 876 21.20 -3.25 14.32
CA LEU A 876 20.10 -2.60 15.07
C LEU A 876 19.81 -3.33 16.38
N TRP A 877 19.80 -4.67 16.35
CA TRP A 877 19.57 -5.47 17.55
C TRP A 877 20.69 -5.32 18.59
N LEU A 878 21.96 -5.33 18.16
CA LEU A 878 23.08 -5.17 19.09
C LEU A 878 23.11 -3.77 19.71
N LEU A 879 22.77 -2.72 18.95
CA LEU A 879 22.66 -1.35 19.47
C LEU A 879 21.44 -1.14 20.39
N GLU A 880 20.37 -1.92 20.21
CA GLU A 880 19.24 -1.93 21.14
C GLU A 880 19.64 -2.57 22.48
N LYS A 881 20.47 -3.61 22.46
CA LYS A 881 20.91 -4.34 23.67
C LYS A 881 22.13 -3.73 24.35
N ASP A 882 23.02 -3.12 23.60
CA ASP A 882 24.20 -2.37 24.07
C ASP A 882 24.19 -0.92 23.52
N PRO A 883 23.34 -0.04 24.08
CA PRO A 883 23.26 1.36 23.65
C PRO A 883 24.56 2.14 23.89
N ASP A 884 25.32 1.73 24.91
CA ASP A 884 26.59 2.34 25.32
C ASP A 884 27.77 1.92 24.44
N LYS A 885 27.56 0.94 23.54
CA LYS A 885 28.55 0.42 22.58
C LYS A 885 29.81 -0.10 23.27
N ASN A 886 29.65 -0.74 24.43
CA ASN A 886 30.76 -1.25 25.23
C ASN A 886 31.39 -2.52 24.61
N PHE A 887 30.60 -3.34 23.92
CA PHE A 887 31.03 -4.51 23.15
C PHE A 887 31.99 -5.46 23.89
N ALA A 888 31.75 -5.67 25.19
CA ALA A 888 32.63 -6.47 26.07
C ALA A 888 34.10 -6.01 26.07
N GLY A 889 34.37 -4.72 25.84
CA GLY A 889 35.72 -4.15 25.77
C GLY A 889 36.47 -4.44 24.46
N LEU A 890 35.78 -4.93 23.42
CA LEU A 890 36.34 -5.05 22.08
C LEU A 890 36.42 -3.69 21.41
N GLU A 891 37.55 -3.45 20.78
CA GLU A 891 37.84 -2.27 20.02
C GLU A 891 38.18 -2.64 18.58
N ARG A 892 37.71 -1.79 17.67
CA ARG A 892 37.95 -1.91 16.25
C ARG A 892 39.35 -1.43 15.92
N VAL A 893 40.14 -2.26 15.24
CA VAL A 893 41.49 -1.91 14.77
C VAL A 893 41.70 -2.40 13.34
N LEU A 894 42.48 -1.64 12.56
CA LEU A 894 42.88 -2.06 11.23
C LEU A 894 44.08 -3.01 11.35
N ASP A 895 43.89 -4.27 10.97
CA ASP A 895 44.95 -5.26 10.86
C ASP A 895 45.21 -5.56 9.38
N HIS A 896 46.35 -5.08 8.88
CA HIS A 896 46.69 -5.10 7.46
C HIS A 896 45.61 -4.40 6.59
N ASP A 897 44.89 -5.17 5.74
CA ASP A 897 43.85 -4.69 4.81
C ASP A 897 42.42 -4.98 5.30
N LYS A 898 42.26 -5.46 6.56
CA LYS A 898 40.96 -5.84 7.12
C LYS A 898 40.71 -5.16 8.46
N VAL A 899 39.47 -4.74 8.66
CA VAL A 899 39.01 -4.20 9.93
C VAL A 899 38.64 -5.38 10.83
N VAL A 900 39.25 -5.47 12.01
CA VAL A 900 39.03 -6.55 12.98
C VAL A 900 38.62 -5.99 14.34
N TRP A 901 37.89 -6.78 15.12
CA TRP A 901 37.52 -6.45 16.51
C TRP A 901 38.37 -7.28 17.49
N THR A 902 39.08 -6.62 18.40
CA THR A 902 39.97 -7.27 19.38
C THR A 902 40.00 -6.49 20.70
N SER A 903 40.54 -7.07 21.78
CA SER A 903 40.64 -6.38 23.07
C SER A 903 41.34 -5.01 22.98
N GLN A 904 40.91 -4.05 23.80
CA GLN A 904 41.46 -2.68 23.84
C GLN A 904 42.99 -2.66 23.95
N TRP A 905 43.59 -3.52 24.78
CA TRP A 905 45.05 -3.61 24.91
C TRP A 905 45.73 -4.04 23.60
N GLU A 906 45.17 -5.04 22.93
CA GLU A 906 45.73 -5.60 21.70
C GLU A 906 45.52 -4.65 20.50
N ALA A 907 44.38 -3.96 20.46
CA ALA A 907 44.12 -2.87 19.53
C ALA A 907 45.15 -1.75 19.71
N GLN A 908 45.41 -1.33 20.96
CA GLN A 908 46.41 -0.32 21.27
C GLN A 908 47.84 -0.78 20.93
N ARG A 909 48.16 -2.06 21.17
CA ARG A 909 49.45 -2.65 20.78
C ARG A 909 49.66 -2.60 19.27
N ARG A 910 48.64 -2.95 18.47
CA ARG A 910 48.69 -2.89 17.01
C ARG A 910 48.79 -1.45 16.49
N ARG A 911 48.04 -0.51 17.06
CA ARG A 911 48.17 0.93 16.75
C ARG A 911 49.59 1.44 17.03
N ASN A 912 50.19 1.02 18.15
CA ASN A 912 51.55 1.43 18.54
C ASN A 912 52.64 0.75 17.69
N GLN A 913 52.38 -0.41 17.10
CA GLN A 913 53.29 -1.07 16.14
C GLN A 913 53.21 -0.44 14.72
N GLN A 914 52.23 0.44 14.45
CA GLN A 914 51.99 1.10 13.16
C GLN A 914 52.50 2.57 13.08
N VAL A 915 53.48 2.98 13.91
CA VAL A 915 54.08 4.35 13.85
C VAL A 915 54.87 4.55 12.54
N PRO A 916 54.78 5.73 11.88
CA PRO A 916 55.14 5.89 10.46
C PRO A 916 56.65 5.95 10.24
N VAL A 917 57.10 5.32 9.14
CA VAL A 917 58.45 5.54 8.59
C VAL A 917 58.63 7.05 8.36
N ALA A 918 59.64 7.62 9.01
CA ALA A 918 60.00 9.03 8.89
C ALA A 918 60.17 9.42 7.40
N TYR A 919 59.62 10.59 7.04
CA TYR A 919 59.87 11.26 5.76
C TYR A 919 61.37 11.45 5.56
N VAL A 920 61.97 10.63 4.69
CA VAL A 920 63.24 10.95 4.03
C VAL A 920 62.87 11.48 2.66
N TYR A 921 63.17 12.76 2.41
CA TYR A 921 63.11 13.33 1.07
C TYR A 921 64.04 12.54 0.15
N PRO A 922 63.59 12.00 -1.00
CA PRO A 922 64.50 11.42 -1.97
C PRO A 922 65.24 12.56 -2.68
N ASP A 923 66.58 12.51 -2.65
CA ASP A 923 67.43 13.22 -3.60
C ASP A 923 67.02 12.88 -5.05
N GLU A 924 67.13 13.85 -5.95
CA GLU A 924 66.63 13.85 -7.34
C GLU A 924 67.26 12.79 -8.30
N ASN A 925 67.84 11.69 -7.82
CA ASN A 925 68.51 10.73 -8.69
C ASN A 925 68.31 9.23 -8.36
N ASP A 926 67.31 8.83 -7.57
CA ASP A 926 67.05 7.40 -7.33
C ASP A 926 65.60 6.98 -7.63
N SER A 927 65.41 6.28 -8.75
CA SER A 927 64.12 5.81 -9.26
C SER A 927 63.75 4.43 -8.70
N SER A 928 63.54 4.30 -7.39
CA SER A 928 63.11 3.03 -6.78
C SER A 928 62.20 3.11 -5.54
N GLY A 929 61.74 4.29 -5.11
CA GLY A 929 60.85 4.43 -3.94
C GLY A 929 59.36 4.24 -4.24
N VAL A 930 58.83 3.03 -4.10
CA VAL A 930 57.38 2.76 -4.09
C VAL A 930 56.82 3.07 -2.69
N ALA A 931 55.98 4.10 -2.56
CA ALA A 931 55.17 4.28 -1.37
C ALA A 931 54.18 3.10 -1.25
N THR A 932 54.28 2.33 -0.15
CA THR A 932 53.44 1.15 0.07
C THR A 932 52.01 1.55 0.40
N GLY A 933 51.03 0.80 -0.14
CA GLY A 933 49.58 1.07 -0.01
C GLY A 933 49.04 1.20 1.43
N LEU A 934 49.79 0.70 2.42
CA LEU A 934 49.53 0.88 3.84
C LEU A 934 49.46 2.36 4.27
N SER A 935 50.23 3.26 3.64
CA SER A 935 50.28 4.68 4.02
C SER A 935 49.00 5.45 3.65
N LEU A 936 48.31 5.05 2.57
CA LEU A 936 47.13 5.76 2.05
C LEU A 936 45.84 5.34 2.78
N VAL A 937 45.71 4.05 3.10
CA VAL A 937 44.59 3.51 3.88
C VAL A 937 44.62 4.07 5.31
N HIS A 938 45.80 4.17 5.92
CA HIS A 938 45.96 4.72 7.27
C HIS A 938 45.56 6.22 7.34
N MET A 939 45.88 7.00 6.29
CA MET A 939 45.47 8.41 6.19
C MET A 939 43.94 8.58 6.06
N MET A 940 43.29 7.71 5.30
CA MET A 940 41.84 7.79 5.06
C MET A 940 41.03 7.31 6.27
N VAL A 941 41.49 6.30 7.00
CA VAL A 941 40.85 5.81 8.22
C VAL A 941 40.95 6.84 9.36
N GLN A 942 42.10 7.49 9.53
CA GLN A 942 42.24 8.59 10.51
C GLN A 942 41.32 9.79 10.19
N HIS A 943 41.06 10.06 8.91
CA HIS A 943 40.13 11.13 8.51
C HIS A 943 38.66 10.76 8.78
N ILE A 944 38.30 9.49 8.66
CA ILE A 944 36.96 8.97 8.98
C ILE A 944 36.72 8.87 10.49
N GLU A 945 37.75 8.64 11.31
CA GLU A 945 37.63 8.61 12.78
C GLU A 945 37.61 10.02 13.41
N HIS A 946 37.97 11.06 12.66
CA HIS A 946 37.95 12.47 13.12
C HIS A 946 36.66 13.22 12.75
N VAL A 947 35.81 12.64 11.89
CA VAL A 947 34.51 13.16 11.43
C VAL A 947 33.41 12.36 12.10
#